data_AF-A0A5C1MDH0-F1
#
_entry.id   AF-A0A5C1MDH0-F1
#
_cell.length_a   1.000
_cell.length_b   1.000
_cell.length_c   1.000
_cell.angle_alpha   90.00
_cell.angle_beta   90.00
_cell.angle_gamma   90.00
#
_symmetry.space_group_name_H-M   'P 1'
#
loop_
_entity.id
_entity.type
_entity.pdbx_description
1 polymer ?
#
loop_
_entity_poly.entity_id
_entity_poly.type
_entity_poly.pdbx_seq_one_letter_code
_entity_poly.pdbx_strand_id
1 'polypeptide(L)'
;MKQIILVALLAGMCGCAGGRASQGVLASGGGYGGAGASPYGSNAATIAARQYVTRTVHIAGGHLTAPYVANTPNCEYILDADISADSTAIVIGASYVIINLNGHTIRYNQVSPGDGIRTVNYNFHDVGIINGRIIQGRAQSSGAAYGLGNNPIQTKYCGVTRLQVADISAQYGGKDVAGFHLGGDYVTVEKCTVEDTYRYGTVIDRHVGNAAIKCWGSFSTIRNNTIITTRQQGIASNYSTLAEGNVIGIRSICTNSIGISVGANSTIRNNAITGVGEHPIGIEVGSSTPKGFSNDPAEVDPTYVPMDAAHLDGYVHDVEIYGNTIDVRVTGLGTEYAGGAYPGPATWVRGDNAVGIRSTTGIVNLNAHDNTITVHSDANFIGTWSPTGEPVTMGAGARGLMLGLRWNDHSATFSNNTIVANDKDGTGYAVGIAVDANIDNRYWYADRSAARRPDFHPDLRIYGNTVTSNGMNLSLCDEYGPADGFPLIYRNTFIKSGEFASYVTSGTGYGCYDHATGILLSNSYRNGSAENNFNFNFDALSDRNSYRGRAIIFGRLMAGTVKDAGNRPLPNIRTTVYPGAVSSFGVQLTSVSDSAGAAPLYVYDYELNNAGGTSGKAAPVKVVYRPHTVSLYDAAAKRSMFTTNADPSPAAWDHVSSSGTFVLTGAGGSVTIAN
;
A
#
# COMPACT_ATOMS: atom_id res chain seq x y z
N MET A 1 -63.03 -13.09 15.66
CA MET A 1 -62.61 -14.49 15.95
C MET A 1 -61.31 -14.71 15.19
N LYS A 2 -60.16 -14.71 15.88
CA LYS A 2 -59.34 -15.92 16.22
C LYS A 2 -58.98 -16.70 14.93
N GLN A 3 -57.72 -16.89 14.52
CA GLN A 3 -56.53 -17.23 15.30
C GLN A 3 -55.24 -16.85 14.54
N ILE A 4 -54.25 -16.37 15.30
CA ILE A 4 -52.84 -16.19 14.93
C ILE A 4 -52.12 -17.50 15.27
N ILE A 5 -51.30 -18.02 14.35
CA ILE A 5 -50.35 -19.12 14.64
C ILE A 5 -48.95 -18.51 14.72
N LEU A 6 -48.39 -18.60 15.93
CA LEU A 6 -47.03 -18.24 16.32
C LEU A 6 -46.22 -19.54 16.33
N VAL A 7 -45.14 -19.64 15.55
CA VAL A 7 -44.15 -20.74 15.67
C VAL A 7 -42.85 -20.14 16.18
N ALA A 8 -42.51 -20.52 17.41
CA ALA A 8 -41.24 -20.24 18.06
C ALA A 8 -40.17 -21.22 17.55
N LEU A 9 -38.96 -20.72 17.31
CA LEU A 9 -37.78 -21.55 17.09
C LEU A 9 -36.70 -21.13 18.10
N LEU A 10 -36.29 -22.13 18.90
CA LEU A 10 -35.35 -22.07 20.01
C LEU A 10 -33.96 -21.58 19.55
N ALA A 11 -33.42 -20.61 20.28
CA ALA A 11 -32.00 -20.32 20.33
C ALA A 11 -31.32 -21.28 21.31
N GLY A 12 -30.50 -22.19 20.80
CA GLY A 12 -29.56 -22.99 21.59
C GLY A 12 -28.20 -22.28 21.64
N MET A 13 -27.93 -21.58 22.73
CA MET A 13 -26.61 -21.04 23.04
C MET A 13 -25.69 -22.18 23.48
N CYS A 14 -24.61 -22.42 22.75
CA CYS A 14 -23.49 -23.23 23.22
C CYS A 14 -22.31 -22.27 23.47
N GLY A 15 -22.02 -22.04 24.75
CA GLY A 15 -20.91 -21.21 25.19
C GLY A 15 -19.59 -21.98 25.10
N CYS A 16 -18.60 -21.37 24.46
CA CYS A 16 -17.20 -21.76 24.58
C CYS A 16 -16.43 -20.56 25.13
N ALA A 17 -16.20 -20.58 26.45
CA ALA A 17 -15.24 -19.71 27.10
C ALA A 17 -13.82 -20.17 26.72
N GLY A 18 -13.06 -19.30 26.06
CA GLY A 18 -11.64 -19.50 25.78
C GLY A 18 -10.89 -18.22 26.11
N GLY A 19 -10.30 -18.16 27.30
CA GLY A 19 -9.45 -17.07 27.72
C GLY A 19 -8.21 -16.97 26.84
N ARG A 20 -7.97 -15.81 26.23
CA ARG A 20 -6.70 -15.48 25.59
C ARG A 20 -5.83 -14.73 26.61
N ALA A 21 -4.79 -15.41 27.07
CA ALA A 21 -3.65 -14.76 27.69
C ALA A 21 -2.88 -14.00 26.60
N SER A 22 -2.70 -12.69 26.79
CA SER A 22 -1.82 -11.86 25.99
C SER A 22 -0.37 -12.23 26.31
N GLN A 23 0.33 -12.87 25.38
CA GLN A 23 1.79 -12.91 25.41
C GLN A 23 2.33 -11.67 24.71
N GLY A 24 3.03 -10.84 25.49
CA GLY A 24 3.75 -9.68 25.01
C GLY A 24 4.87 -10.08 24.06
N VAL A 25 4.90 -9.42 22.91
CA VAL A 25 6.03 -9.47 21.98
C VAL A 25 7.14 -8.60 22.58
N LEU A 26 8.12 -9.26 23.19
CA LEU A 26 9.39 -8.64 23.55
C LEU A 26 10.28 -8.63 22.30
N ALA A 27 10.53 -7.43 21.79
CA ALA A 27 11.61 -7.17 20.86
C ALA A 27 12.95 -7.38 21.58
N SER A 28 13.79 -8.26 21.05
CA SER A 28 15.22 -8.25 21.36
C SER A 28 15.99 -8.40 20.05
N GLY A 29 16.80 -7.39 19.76
CA GLY A 29 17.71 -7.36 18.62
C GLY A 29 18.92 -8.25 18.87
N GLY A 30 19.50 -8.75 17.77
CA GLY A 30 20.76 -9.47 17.80
C GLY A 30 21.22 -9.91 16.42
N GLY A 31 22.23 -9.19 15.90
CA GLY A 31 23.31 -9.74 15.06
C GLY A 31 22.97 -10.21 13.65
N TYR A 32 23.11 -9.32 12.67
CA TYR A 32 23.33 -9.72 11.27
C TYR A 32 24.77 -10.18 11.07
N GLY A 33 24.96 -11.47 10.81
CA GLY A 33 26.24 -12.04 10.41
C GLY A 33 26.05 -13.39 9.72
N GLY A 34 26.32 -13.45 8.41
CA GLY A 34 26.54 -14.69 7.67
C GLY A 34 25.58 -14.92 6.50
N ALA A 35 26.06 -14.62 5.29
CA ALA A 35 25.51 -15.14 4.05
C ALA A 35 25.74 -16.67 3.99
N GLY A 36 24.84 -17.42 4.63
CA GLY A 36 24.73 -18.87 4.51
C GLY A 36 23.77 -19.24 3.39
N ALA A 37 24.16 -20.20 2.56
CA ALA A 37 23.37 -20.76 1.48
C ALA A 37 21.90 -20.98 1.86
N SER A 38 20.99 -20.55 0.98
CA SER A 38 19.55 -20.68 1.20
C SER A 38 19.14 -22.15 1.33
N PRO A 39 18.39 -22.55 2.38
CA PRO A 39 18.00 -23.93 2.63
C PRO A 39 16.80 -24.39 1.78
N TYR A 40 16.64 -23.90 0.54
CA TYR A 40 15.60 -24.37 -0.37
C TYR A 40 16.00 -25.73 -0.98
N GLY A 41 16.07 -26.75 -0.14
CA GLY A 41 15.91 -28.14 -0.57
C GLY A 41 14.58 -28.32 -1.29
N SER A 42 14.53 -29.28 -2.20
CA SER A 42 13.37 -29.61 -3.05
C SER A 42 12.14 -30.03 -2.22
N ASN A 43 11.43 -29.07 -1.65
CA ASN A 43 10.18 -29.27 -0.93
C ASN A 43 9.05 -29.46 -1.93
N ALA A 44 8.74 -30.67 -2.38
CA ALA A 44 7.48 -30.90 -3.08
C ALA A 44 6.33 -30.30 -2.24
N ALA A 45 5.44 -29.53 -2.85
CA ALA A 45 4.31 -28.92 -2.16
C ALA A 45 3.52 -30.01 -1.43
N THR A 46 3.32 -29.88 -0.11
CA THR A 46 2.52 -30.86 0.64
C THR A 46 1.06 -30.60 0.31
N ILE A 47 0.46 -31.50 -0.49
CA ILE A 47 -0.94 -31.36 -0.89
C ILE A 47 -1.86 -31.83 0.23
N ALA A 48 -2.47 -30.90 0.97
CA ALA A 48 -3.29 -31.23 2.13
C ALA A 48 -4.47 -32.16 1.76
N ALA A 49 -5.03 -32.02 0.55
CA ALA A 49 -6.10 -32.87 0.06
C ALA A 49 -5.69 -34.34 -0.11
N ARG A 50 -4.39 -34.64 -0.26
CA ARG A 50 -3.91 -36.00 -0.56
C ARG A 50 -4.17 -36.97 0.59
N GLN A 51 -4.27 -36.48 1.82
CA GLN A 51 -4.64 -37.30 2.98
C GLN A 51 -6.04 -37.93 2.87
N TYR A 52 -6.91 -37.36 2.04
CA TYR A 52 -8.29 -37.84 1.83
C TYR A 52 -8.42 -38.72 0.59
N VAL A 53 -7.38 -38.83 -0.24
CA VAL A 53 -7.44 -39.62 -1.47
C VAL A 53 -7.45 -41.10 -1.14
N THR A 54 -8.48 -41.81 -1.61
CA THR A 54 -8.64 -43.26 -1.46
C THR A 54 -8.69 -43.98 -2.80
N ARG A 55 -8.74 -43.23 -3.90
CA ARG A 55 -8.93 -43.73 -5.26
C ARG A 55 -8.10 -42.93 -6.25
N THR A 56 -7.71 -43.59 -7.32
CA THR A 56 -7.01 -42.98 -8.44
C THR A 56 -7.76 -43.29 -9.73
N VAL A 57 -7.95 -42.28 -10.58
CA VAL A 57 -8.56 -42.42 -11.90
C VAL A 57 -7.60 -41.82 -12.93
N HIS A 58 -7.33 -42.57 -13.98
CA HIS A 58 -6.48 -42.12 -15.09
C HIS A 58 -7.31 -41.44 -16.18
N ILE A 59 -6.84 -40.30 -16.68
CA ILE A 59 -7.40 -39.58 -17.82
C ILE A 59 -6.48 -39.81 -19.01
N ALA A 60 -6.96 -40.52 -20.04
CA ALA A 60 -6.13 -40.99 -21.16
C ALA A 60 -5.59 -39.88 -22.10
N GLY A 61 -5.98 -38.61 -21.91
CA GLY A 61 -5.64 -37.50 -22.80
C GLY A 61 -6.43 -37.48 -24.12
N GLY A 62 -5.94 -36.74 -25.11
CA GLY A 62 -6.54 -36.63 -26.44
C GLY A 62 -7.38 -35.37 -26.66
N HIS A 63 -8.20 -35.39 -27.71
CA HIS A 63 -9.06 -34.26 -28.06
C HIS A 63 -10.44 -34.38 -27.40
N LEU A 64 -10.84 -33.35 -26.66
CA LEU A 64 -12.12 -33.27 -25.95
C LEU A 64 -13.06 -32.27 -26.62
N THR A 65 -14.18 -32.76 -27.13
CA THR A 65 -15.31 -31.92 -27.60
C THR A 65 -16.28 -31.58 -26.47
N ALA A 66 -16.20 -32.31 -25.34
CA ALA A 66 -16.90 -32.03 -24.10
C ALA A 66 -15.94 -32.18 -22.91
N PRO A 67 -16.13 -31.43 -21.81
CA PRO A 67 -15.21 -31.45 -20.67
C PRO A 67 -15.18 -32.83 -20.00
N TYR A 68 -14.01 -33.25 -19.54
CA TYR A 68 -13.90 -34.40 -18.64
C TYR A 68 -14.48 -34.03 -17.26
N VAL A 69 -15.31 -34.89 -16.68
CA VAL A 69 -16.00 -34.62 -15.41
C VAL A 69 -15.35 -35.41 -14.27
N ALA A 70 -14.60 -34.72 -13.42
CA ALA A 70 -13.98 -35.23 -12.20
C ALA A 70 -14.94 -35.07 -11.00
N ASN A 71 -15.90 -35.97 -10.85
CA ASN A 71 -16.99 -35.89 -9.86
C ASN A 71 -16.98 -36.99 -8.78
N THR A 72 -15.94 -37.82 -8.71
CA THR A 72 -15.79 -38.81 -7.64
C THR A 72 -15.06 -38.17 -6.47
N PRO A 73 -15.67 -38.06 -5.28
CA PRO A 73 -14.98 -37.53 -4.11
C PRO A 73 -13.83 -38.46 -3.68
N ASN A 74 -12.87 -37.92 -2.94
CA ASN A 74 -11.72 -38.65 -2.40
C ASN A 74 -10.86 -39.31 -3.49
N CYS A 75 -10.72 -38.64 -4.63
CA CYS A 75 -10.13 -39.20 -5.84
C CYS A 75 -9.02 -38.29 -6.37
N GLU A 76 -7.87 -38.88 -6.71
CA GLU A 76 -6.85 -38.26 -7.53
C GLU A 76 -7.06 -38.66 -8.99
N TYR A 77 -7.24 -37.67 -9.85
CA TYR A 77 -7.32 -37.82 -11.30
C TYR A 77 -5.95 -37.53 -11.88
N ILE A 78 -5.33 -38.54 -12.50
CA ILE A 78 -3.98 -38.47 -13.07
C ILE A 78 -4.10 -38.38 -14.58
N LEU A 79 -3.47 -37.39 -15.18
CA LEU A 79 -3.40 -37.26 -16.62
C LEU A 79 -2.28 -38.15 -17.19
N ASP A 80 -2.58 -38.98 -18.19
CA ASP A 80 -1.62 -39.90 -18.83
C ASP A 80 -1.06 -39.39 -20.16
N ALA A 81 -1.73 -38.39 -20.76
CA ALA A 81 -1.31 -37.74 -22.00
C ALA A 81 -1.91 -36.34 -22.12
N ASP A 82 -1.35 -35.52 -23.00
CA ASP A 82 -1.83 -34.15 -23.23
C ASP A 82 -3.31 -34.11 -23.67
N ILE A 83 -4.03 -33.06 -23.24
CA ILE A 83 -5.41 -32.77 -23.63
C ILE A 83 -5.45 -31.56 -24.56
N SER A 84 -6.28 -31.64 -25.61
CA SER A 84 -6.73 -30.48 -26.38
C SER A 84 -8.25 -30.39 -26.31
N ALA A 85 -8.82 -29.33 -25.74
CA ALA A 85 -10.25 -29.16 -25.57
C ALA A 85 -10.81 -28.00 -26.39
N ASP A 86 -11.95 -28.22 -27.05
CA ASP A 86 -12.66 -27.17 -27.81
C ASP A 86 -13.02 -25.97 -26.93
N SER A 87 -13.49 -26.26 -25.71
CA SER A 87 -13.93 -25.31 -24.69
C SER A 87 -13.21 -25.62 -23.37
N THR A 88 -13.95 -26.03 -22.33
CA THR A 88 -13.42 -26.38 -21.02
C THR A 88 -12.78 -27.77 -21.05
N ALA A 89 -11.59 -27.94 -20.50
CA ALA A 89 -10.94 -29.26 -20.50
C ALA A 89 -11.45 -30.17 -19.37
N ILE A 90 -11.37 -29.71 -18.10
CA ILE A 90 -11.77 -30.50 -16.93
C ILE A 90 -12.74 -29.72 -16.07
N VAL A 91 -13.80 -30.40 -15.62
CA VAL A 91 -14.76 -29.92 -14.63
C VAL A 91 -14.61 -30.72 -13.34
N ILE A 92 -14.37 -30.03 -12.23
CA ILE A 92 -14.37 -30.60 -10.88
C ILE A 92 -15.79 -30.53 -10.34
N GLY A 93 -16.36 -31.69 -10.02
CA GLY A 93 -17.74 -31.87 -9.58
C GLY A 93 -17.90 -32.36 -8.13
N ALA A 94 -16.81 -32.57 -7.39
CA ALA A 94 -16.84 -33.05 -6.01
C ALA A 94 -15.73 -32.42 -5.15
N SER A 95 -15.88 -32.49 -3.82
CA SER A 95 -14.84 -32.17 -2.84
C SER A 95 -13.81 -33.29 -2.73
N TYR A 96 -12.66 -33.01 -2.11
CA TYR A 96 -11.58 -33.98 -1.89
C TYR A 96 -11.06 -34.57 -3.21
N VAL A 97 -10.93 -33.71 -4.21
CA VAL A 97 -10.48 -34.07 -5.57
C VAL A 97 -9.10 -33.48 -5.81
N ILE A 98 -8.19 -34.29 -6.33
CA ILE A 98 -6.90 -33.82 -6.85
C ILE A 98 -6.90 -34.01 -8.36
N ILE A 99 -6.58 -32.96 -9.12
CA ILE A 99 -6.25 -33.03 -10.54
C ILE A 99 -4.73 -32.95 -10.65
N ASN A 100 -4.09 -34.09 -10.94
CA ASN A 100 -2.66 -34.20 -11.11
C ASN A 100 -2.35 -34.32 -12.60
N LEU A 101 -1.77 -33.27 -13.17
CA LEU A 101 -1.45 -33.22 -14.59
C LEU A 101 -0.22 -34.06 -14.95
N ASN A 102 0.53 -34.57 -13.97
CA ASN A 102 1.64 -35.52 -14.16
C ASN A 102 2.66 -35.09 -15.24
N GLY A 103 2.93 -33.79 -15.33
CA GLY A 103 3.84 -33.18 -16.32
C GLY A 103 3.22 -32.90 -17.69
N HIS A 104 1.97 -33.31 -17.93
CA HIS A 104 1.27 -33.14 -19.20
C HIS A 104 0.68 -31.74 -19.37
N THR A 105 0.25 -31.47 -20.60
CA THR A 105 -0.30 -30.19 -21.03
C THR A 105 -1.80 -30.29 -21.30
N ILE A 106 -2.56 -29.35 -20.74
CA ILE A 106 -3.92 -29.03 -21.16
C ILE A 106 -3.86 -27.83 -22.10
N ARG A 107 -4.43 -27.96 -23.30
CA ARG A 107 -4.75 -26.84 -24.18
C ARG A 107 -6.26 -26.67 -24.25
N TYR A 108 -6.79 -25.58 -23.72
CA TYR A 108 -8.23 -25.34 -23.64
C TYR A 108 -8.65 -24.20 -24.57
N ASN A 109 -9.94 -23.89 -24.72
CA ASN A 109 -10.40 -22.75 -25.54
C ASN A 109 -9.84 -22.81 -26.98
N GLN A 110 -9.87 -24.00 -27.60
CA GLN A 110 -9.37 -24.19 -28.98
C GLN A 110 -10.35 -23.72 -30.05
N VAL A 111 -11.65 -23.77 -29.76
CA VAL A 111 -12.72 -23.47 -30.71
C VAL A 111 -13.75 -22.51 -30.12
N SER A 112 -14.13 -22.69 -28.85
CA SER A 112 -15.19 -21.92 -28.21
C SER A 112 -14.83 -21.53 -26.76
N PRO A 113 -15.53 -20.53 -26.17
CA PRO A 113 -15.27 -20.09 -24.80
C PRO A 113 -15.28 -21.24 -23.78
N GLY A 114 -14.33 -21.25 -22.85
CA GLY A 114 -14.20 -22.27 -21.80
C GLY A 114 -12.86 -22.20 -21.09
N ASP A 115 -12.74 -22.86 -19.94
CA ASP A 115 -11.60 -22.76 -19.02
C ASP A 115 -10.65 -23.97 -19.10
N GLY A 116 -9.42 -23.87 -18.58
CA GLY A 116 -8.56 -25.04 -18.46
C GLY A 116 -9.18 -26.06 -17.51
N ILE A 117 -9.27 -25.69 -16.23
CA ILE A 117 -9.90 -26.49 -15.17
C ILE A 117 -10.87 -25.59 -14.42
N ARG A 118 -12.10 -26.05 -14.20
CA ARG A 118 -13.08 -25.30 -13.40
C ARG A 118 -13.91 -26.10 -12.41
N THR A 119 -14.37 -25.47 -11.34
CA THR A 119 -15.42 -26.04 -10.48
C THR A 119 -16.82 -25.71 -11.01
N VAL A 120 -17.77 -26.65 -10.88
CA VAL A 120 -19.17 -26.39 -11.26
C VAL A 120 -20.01 -25.76 -10.15
N ASN A 121 -19.68 -26.05 -8.89
CA ASN A 121 -20.47 -25.62 -7.73
C ASN A 121 -19.65 -24.77 -6.75
N TYR A 122 -20.39 -24.20 -5.80
CA TYR A 122 -19.90 -23.49 -4.63
C TYR A 122 -19.58 -24.49 -3.49
N ASN A 123 -18.84 -24.04 -2.48
CA ASN A 123 -18.62 -24.76 -1.22
C ASN A 123 -18.02 -26.18 -1.37
N PHE A 124 -17.07 -26.36 -2.27
CA PHE A 124 -16.21 -27.53 -2.25
C PHE A 124 -15.11 -27.40 -1.19
N HIS A 125 -14.55 -28.53 -0.79
CA HIS A 125 -13.48 -28.61 0.20
C HIS A 125 -12.30 -29.39 -0.36
N ASP A 126 -11.08 -28.97 0.00
CA ASP A 126 -9.85 -29.73 -0.18
C ASP A 126 -9.65 -30.18 -1.63
N VAL A 127 -9.51 -29.22 -2.54
CA VAL A 127 -9.23 -29.49 -3.96
C VAL A 127 -7.76 -29.19 -4.26
N GLY A 128 -7.08 -30.08 -4.98
CA GLY A 128 -5.72 -29.88 -5.47
C GLY A 128 -5.66 -29.82 -7.00
N ILE A 129 -4.86 -28.92 -7.56
CA ILE A 129 -4.53 -28.87 -9.00
C ILE A 129 -3.02 -28.74 -9.15
N ILE A 130 -2.36 -29.77 -9.67
CA ILE A 130 -0.89 -29.89 -9.55
C ILE A 130 -0.17 -30.41 -10.79
N ASN A 131 1.14 -30.10 -10.86
CA ASN A 131 2.15 -30.75 -11.69
C ASN A 131 1.89 -30.74 -13.20
N GLY A 132 1.84 -29.59 -13.86
CA GLY A 132 1.74 -29.60 -15.33
C GLY A 132 1.54 -28.25 -15.97
N ARG A 133 1.01 -28.25 -17.18
CA ARG A 133 0.90 -27.06 -18.03
C ARG A 133 -0.53 -26.82 -18.48
N ILE A 134 -0.99 -25.57 -18.43
CA ILE A 134 -2.32 -25.18 -18.91
C ILE A 134 -2.19 -23.98 -19.84
N ILE A 135 -2.54 -24.15 -21.11
CA ILE A 135 -2.32 -23.16 -22.16
C ILE A 135 -3.64 -22.81 -22.83
N GLN A 136 -3.97 -21.51 -22.87
CA GLN A 136 -5.10 -21.03 -23.64
C GLN A 136 -4.86 -21.25 -25.14
N GLY A 137 -5.85 -21.82 -25.81
CA GLY A 137 -5.83 -22.16 -27.21
C GLY A 137 -6.07 -20.97 -28.15
N ARG A 138 -6.20 -21.31 -29.44
CA ARG A 138 -6.29 -20.33 -30.52
C ARG A 138 -7.54 -19.45 -30.52
N ALA A 139 -8.62 -19.85 -29.83
CA ALA A 139 -9.85 -19.05 -29.83
C ALA A 139 -9.67 -17.74 -29.06
N GLN A 140 -8.74 -17.71 -28.07
CA GLN A 140 -8.41 -16.54 -27.25
C GLN A 140 -9.63 -15.72 -26.83
N SER A 141 -10.69 -16.43 -26.43
CA SER A 141 -11.99 -15.82 -26.16
C SER A 141 -11.89 -14.78 -25.05
N SER A 142 -12.72 -13.75 -25.15
CA SER A 142 -12.75 -12.65 -24.18
C SER A 142 -13.26 -13.12 -22.83
N GLY A 143 -12.63 -12.68 -21.75
CA GLY A 143 -13.17 -12.77 -20.41
C GLY A 143 -14.35 -11.81 -20.24
N ALA A 144 -15.15 -12.08 -19.21
CA ALA A 144 -16.19 -11.20 -18.69
C ALA A 144 -15.58 -10.19 -17.69
N ALA A 145 -16.45 -9.43 -17.03
CA ALA A 145 -16.05 -8.51 -15.96
C ALA A 145 -15.14 -9.21 -14.93
N TYR A 146 -14.13 -8.47 -14.45
CA TYR A 146 -13.12 -8.95 -13.50
C TYR A 146 -12.22 -10.08 -14.00
N GLY A 147 -12.20 -10.33 -15.31
CA GLY A 147 -11.35 -11.34 -15.93
C GLY A 147 -11.91 -12.75 -15.81
N LEU A 148 -13.23 -12.89 -15.56
CA LEU A 148 -13.91 -14.16 -15.40
C LEU A 148 -14.08 -14.90 -16.73
N GLY A 149 -13.76 -16.18 -16.74
CA GLY A 149 -13.98 -17.08 -17.88
C GLY A 149 -12.82 -17.08 -18.86
N ASN A 150 -12.62 -18.25 -19.46
CA ASN A 150 -11.45 -18.58 -20.27
C ASN A 150 -10.14 -18.54 -19.48
N ASN A 151 -10.21 -18.81 -18.18
CA ASN A 151 -9.06 -18.84 -17.27
C ASN A 151 -8.37 -20.21 -17.34
N PRO A 152 -7.04 -20.30 -17.17
CA PRO A 152 -6.37 -21.59 -16.99
C PRO A 152 -6.94 -22.39 -15.82
N ILE A 153 -7.22 -21.73 -14.70
CA ILE A 153 -7.90 -22.32 -13.54
C ILE A 153 -8.96 -21.34 -13.07
N GLN A 154 -10.21 -21.80 -12.99
CA GLN A 154 -11.32 -21.03 -12.45
C GLN A 154 -12.01 -21.79 -11.32
N THR A 155 -12.31 -21.13 -10.23
CA THR A 155 -13.27 -21.64 -9.25
C THR A 155 -14.37 -20.61 -9.05
N LYS A 156 -15.55 -21.05 -8.63
CA LYS A 156 -16.66 -20.15 -8.32
C LYS A 156 -16.28 -19.18 -7.17
N TYR A 157 -16.94 -18.03 -7.09
CA TYR A 157 -16.88 -17.18 -5.88
C TYR A 157 -17.32 -18.01 -4.67
N CYS A 158 -16.62 -17.99 -3.53
CA CYS A 158 -16.83 -18.97 -2.44
C CYS A 158 -16.80 -20.45 -2.91
N GLY A 159 -15.94 -20.74 -3.90
CA GLY A 159 -15.92 -22.01 -4.62
C GLY A 159 -15.32 -23.15 -3.83
N VAL A 160 -14.10 -22.97 -3.32
CA VAL A 160 -13.34 -24.04 -2.66
C VAL A 160 -12.69 -23.55 -1.37
N THR A 161 -13.04 -24.15 -0.23
CA THR A 161 -12.28 -24.01 1.01
C THR A 161 -11.07 -24.95 0.96
N ARG A 162 -9.86 -24.45 1.25
CA ARG A 162 -8.59 -25.18 1.16
C ARG A 162 -8.28 -25.66 -0.27
N LEU A 163 -8.29 -24.73 -1.23
CA LEU A 163 -7.78 -24.98 -2.57
C LEU A 163 -6.24 -24.95 -2.57
N GLN A 164 -5.60 -25.87 -3.28
CA GLN A 164 -4.16 -25.82 -3.53
C GLN A 164 -3.85 -25.92 -5.02
N VAL A 165 -3.12 -24.94 -5.52
CA VAL A 165 -2.57 -24.92 -6.89
C VAL A 165 -1.06 -24.91 -6.76
N ALA A 166 -0.39 -25.96 -7.24
CA ALA A 166 1.06 -26.10 -7.07
C ALA A 166 1.76 -26.65 -8.32
N ASP A 167 2.95 -26.14 -8.61
CA ASP A 167 3.79 -26.64 -9.71
C ASP A 167 3.04 -26.62 -11.08
N ILE A 168 2.22 -25.58 -11.30
CA ILE A 168 1.49 -25.34 -12.57
C ILE A 168 2.19 -24.24 -13.37
N SER A 169 2.42 -24.50 -14.66
CA SER A 169 2.76 -23.48 -15.66
C SER A 169 1.53 -23.11 -16.47
N ALA A 170 1.14 -21.83 -16.48
CA ALA A 170 -0.05 -21.35 -17.16
C ALA A 170 0.27 -20.24 -18.17
N GLN A 171 -0.33 -20.33 -19.36
CA GLN A 171 -0.26 -19.30 -20.40
C GLN A 171 -1.68 -18.91 -20.81
N TYR A 172 -1.97 -17.62 -20.79
CA TYR A 172 -3.26 -17.06 -21.22
C TYR A 172 -3.03 -15.74 -21.96
N GLY A 173 -3.95 -15.36 -22.85
CA GLY A 173 -3.77 -14.16 -23.66
C GLY A 173 -5.05 -13.57 -24.24
N GLY A 174 -6.20 -14.15 -23.90
CA GLY A 174 -7.51 -13.63 -24.30
C GLY A 174 -7.74 -12.18 -23.86
N LYS A 175 -8.66 -11.53 -24.55
CA LYS A 175 -9.11 -10.17 -24.25
C LYS A 175 -9.76 -10.12 -22.87
N ASP A 176 -9.36 -9.19 -22.01
CA ASP A 176 -9.92 -9.05 -20.65
C ASP A 176 -9.99 -10.37 -19.85
N VAL A 177 -9.00 -11.26 -19.96
CA VAL A 177 -8.92 -12.55 -19.25
C VAL A 177 -7.92 -12.46 -18.09
N ALA A 178 -8.24 -13.06 -16.94
CA ALA A 178 -7.32 -13.28 -15.83
C ALA A 178 -6.57 -14.62 -15.94
N GLY A 179 -5.47 -14.79 -15.22
CA GLY A 179 -4.79 -16.07 -15.08
C GLY A 179 -5.57 -17.03 -14.18
N PHE A 180 -5.07 -17.30 -12.99
CA PHE A 180 -5.81 -18.09 -12.00
C PHE A 180 -6.89 -17.24 -11.36
N HIS A 181 -8.15 -17.69 -11.46
CA HIS A 181 -9.31 -17.03 -10.87
C HIS A 181 -9.87 -17.90 -9.74
N LEU A 182 -9.43 -17.65 -8.52
CA LEU A 182 -9.59 -18.55 -7.38
C LEU A 182 -10.53 -17.95 -6.32
N GLY A 183 -11.61 -18.64 -5.98
CA GLY A 183 -12.57 -18.25 -4.96
C GLY A 183 -12.73 -19.32 -3.88
N GLY A 184 -13.07 -18.86 -2.68
CA GLY A 184 -13.09 -19.66 -1.45
C GLY A 184 -11.89 -19.34 -0.55
N ASP A 185 -11.94 -19.82 0.69
CA ASP A 185 -10.96 -19.47 1.74
C ASP A 185 -9.80 -20.47 1.83
N TYR A 186 -8.68 -20.05 2.44
CA TYR A 186 -7.49 -20.87 2.65
C TYR A 186 -6.86 -21.35 1.32
N VAL A 187 -6.86 -20.48 0.31
CA VAL A 187 -6.28 -20.79 -1.01
C VAL A 187 -4.75 -20.75 -0.91
N THR A 188 -4.09 -21.82 -1.35
CA THR A 188 -2.63 -21.87 -1.49
C THR A 188 -2.26 -21.90 -2.97
N VAL A 189 -1.45 -20.95 -3.42
CA VAL A 189 -0.84 -20.95 -4.76
C VAL A 189 0.66 -20.90 -4.59
N GLU A 190 1.35 -21.97 -4.98
CA GLU A 190 2.79 -22.05 -4.79
C GLU A 190 3.54 -22.64 -5.98
N LYS A 191 4.75 -22.14 -6.23
CA LYS A 191 5.67 -22.68 -7.26
C LYS A 191 5.07 -22.72 -8.66
N CYS A 192 4.09 -21.87 -8.93
CA CYS A 192 3.47 -21.76 -10.23
C CYS A 192 4.26 -20.79 -11.11
N THR A 193 4.23 -21.02 -12.41
CA THR A 193 4.66 -20.04 -13.41
C THR A 193 3.45 -19.55 -14.19
N VAL A 194 3.19 -18.25 -14.23
CA VAL A 194 2.03 -17.69 -14.91
C VAL A 194 2.48 -16.62 -15.90
N GLU A 195 2.01 -16.70 -17.14
CA GLU A 195 2.39 -15.78 -18.21
C GLU A 195 1.15 -15.27 -18.94
N ASP A 196 1.00 -13.95 -18.92
CA ASP A 196 0.06 -13.24 -19.77
C ASP A 196 0.72 -12.95 -21.13
N THR A 197 0.31 -13.69 -22.16
CA THR A 197 0.80 -13.60 -23.54
C THR A 197 0.00 -12.57 -24.36
N TYR A 198 -0.58 -11.57 -23.71
CA TYR A 198 -1.46 -10.58 -24.35
C TYR A 198 -0.81 -9.85 -25.52
N ARG A 199 -1.67 -9.23 -26.34
CA ARG A 199 -1.27 -8.30 -27.41
C ARG A 199 -1.82 -6.91 -27.13
N TYR A 200 -1.09 -5.85 -27.49
CA TYR A 200 -1.59 -4.48 -27.38
C TYR A 200 -2.96 -4.32 -28.06
N GLY A 201 -3.86 -3.53 -27.48
CA GLY A 201 -5.23 -3.33 -27.97
C GLY A 201 -6.27 -4.38 -27.53
N THR A 202 -5.88 -5.35 -26.68
CA THR A 202 -6.77 -6.42 -26.18
C THR A 202 -7.34 -6.15 -24.77
N VAL A 203 -7.28 -4.91 -24.29
CA VAL A 203 -7.92 -4.50 -23.03
C VAL A 203 -8.97 -3.47 -23.36
N ILE A 204 -10.23 -3.72 -22.98
CA ILE A 204 -11.30 -2.71 -23.08
C ILE A 204 -11.21 -1.78 -21.89
N ASP A 205 -11.31 -2.37 -20.70
CA ASP A 205 -11.38 -1.64 -19.46
C ASP A 205 -10.06 -1.79 -18.72
N ARG A 206 -9.31 -0.68 -18.73
CA ARG A 206 -7.98 -0.55 -18.15
C ARG A 206 -8.00 -0.46 -16.62
N HIS A 207 -9.20 -0.40 -16.02
CA HIS A 207 -9.40 -0.28 -14.58
C HIS A 207 -9.88 -1.56 -13.89
N VAL A 208 -10.20 -2.63 -14.63
CA VAL A 208 -10.86 -3.83 -14.08
C VAL A 208 -10.07 -4.53 -12.96
N GLY A 209 -8.74 -4.51 -13.03
CA GLY A 209 -7.88 -5.28 -12.11
C GLY A 209 -7.91 -6.79 -12.42
N ASN A 210 -7.63 -7.14 -13.67
CA ASN A 210 -7.40 -8.52 -14.11
C ASN A 210 -6.02 -8.97 -13.62
N ALA A 211 -5.98 -10.04 -12.82
CA ALA A 211 -4.74 -10.52 -12.21
C ALA A 211 -4.24 -11.82 -12.83
N ALA A 212 -2.92 -12.02 -12.84
CA ALA A 212 -2.33 -13.32 -13.16
C ALA A 212 -2.69 -14.37 -12.09
N ILE A 213 -2.75 -13.97 -10.81
CA ILE A 213 -3.25 -14.77 -9.70
C ILE A 213 -4.26 -13.93 -8.92
N LYS A 214 -5.54 -14.32 -8.97
CA LYS A 214 -6.63 -13.66 -8.25
C LYS A 214 -7.22 -14.59 -7.19
N CYS A 215 -7.23 -14.15 -5.93
CA CYS A 215 -7.83 -14.87 -4.80
C CYS A 215 -8.95 -14.05 -4.15
N TRP A 216 -10.19 -14.54 -4.21
CA TRP A 216 -11.37 -13.83 -3.71
C TRP A 216 -11.76 -14.15 -2.26
N GLY A 217 -11.32 -15.26 -1.70
CA GLY A 217 -11.56 -15.54 -0.29
C GLY A 217 -10.50 -14.93 0.63
N SER A 218 -10.57 -15.34 1.89
CA SER A 218 -9.63 -14.95 2.94
C SER A 218 -8.58 -16.04 3.18
N PHE A 219 -7.51 -15.68 3.90
CA PHE A 219 -6.47 -16.62 4.36
C PHE A 219 -5.65 -17.23 3.22
N SER A 220 -5.41 -16.45 2.15
CA SER A 220 -4.66 -16.92 0.98
C SER A 220 -3.15 -16.94 1.25
N THR A 221 -2.46 -18.00 0.82
CA THR A 221 -1.00 -18.10 0.81
C THR A 221 -0.51 -18.17 -0.63
N ILE A 222 0.18 -17.14 -1.10
CA ILE A 222 0.65 -17.01 -2.48
C ILE A 222 2.16 -16.88 -2.44
N ARG A 223 2.89 -17.97 -2.72
CA ARG A 223 4.33 -18.01 -2.47
C ARG A 223 5.19 -18.68 -3.52
N ASN A 224 6.40 -18.17 -3.70
CA ASN A 224 7.40 -18.75 -4.61
C ASN A 224 6.89 -18.93 -6.04
N ASN A 225 5.95 -18.08 -6.49
CA ASN A 225 5.45 -18.11 -7.86
C ASN A 225 6.30 -17.21 -8.75
N THR A 226 6.35 -17.51 -10.04
CA THR A 226 6.93 -16.66 -11.08
C THR A 226 5.83 -16.18 -12.01
N ILE A 227 5.53 -14.89 -11.99
CA ILE A 227 4.67 -14.24 -12.99
C ILE A 227 5.61 -13.61 -14.02
N ILE A 228 5.68 -14.18 -15.23
CA ILE A 228 6.62 -13.73 -16.27
C ILE A 228 6.21 -12.33 -16.77
N THR A 229 4.94 -12.19 -17.11
CA THR A 229 4.32 -10.93 -17.55
C THR A 229 2.87 -10.89 -17.08
N THR A 230 2.42 -9.69 -16.71
CA THR A 230 1.00 -9.34 -16.55
C THR A 230 0.73 -7.97 -17.14
N ARG A 231 -0.45 -7.79 -17.75
CA ARG A 231 -0.87 -6.51 -18.35
C ARG A 231 -1.54 -5.54 -17.37
N GLN A 232 -2.11 -6.08 -16.29
CA GLN A 232 -2.78 -5.36 -15.21
C GLN A 232 -2.16 -5.82 -13.89
N GLN A 233 -2.73 -6.80 -13.19
CA GLN A 233 -2.27 -7.16 -11.85
C GLN A 233 -1.44 -8.45 -11.84
N GLY A 234 -0.41 -8.53 -11.00
CA GLY A 234 0.32 -9.77 -10.76
C GLY A 234 -0.49 -10.65 -9.82
N ILE A 235 -0.52 -10.25 -8.55
CA ILE A 235 -1.30 -10.87 -7.49
C ILE A 235 -2.38 -9.90 -7.05
N ALA A 236 -3.61 -10.37 -6.99
CA ALA A 236 -4.73 -9.66 -6.37
C ALA A 236 -5.42 -10.58 -5.38
N SER A 237 -5.43 -10.20 -4.10
CA SER A 237 -6.05 -10.97 -3.04
C SER A 237 -6.86 -10.07 -2.11
N ASN A 238 -7.85 -10.64 -1.44
CA ASN A 238 -8.64 -9.91 -0.45
C ASN A 238 -7.91 -9.94 0.91
N TYR A 239 -8.51 -10.51 1.95
CA TYR A 239 -8.07 -10.35 3.34
C TYR A 239 -7.16 -11.48 3.82
N SER A 240 -6.40 -11.21 4.87
CA SER A 240 -5.57 -12.19 5.58
C SER A 240 -4.60 -12.93 4.65
N THR A 241 -3.96 -12.21 3.73
CA THR A 241 -3.12 -12.82 2.68
C THR A 241 -1.66 -12.82 3.07
N LEU A 242 -0.96 -13.93 2.86
CA LEU A 242 0.50 -14.00 2.84
C LEU A 242 0.98 -14.05 1.38
N ALA A 243 1.66 -13.01 0.90
CA ALA A 243 2.32 -12.98 -0.39
C ALA A 243 3.85 -12.96 -0.18
N GLU A 244 4.54 -14.07 -0.44
CA GLU A 244 5.98 -14.19 -0.15
C GLU A 244 6.84 -14.86 -1.22
N GLY A 245 8.07 -14.38 -1.43
CA GLY A 245 9.03 -15.05 -2.31
C GLY A 245 8.64 -15.10 -3.79
N ASN A 246 7.65 -14.30 -4.23
CA ASN A 246 7.21 -14.29 -5.61
C ASN A 246 8.13 -13.43 -6.48
N VAL A 247 8.30 -13.82 -7.74
CA VAL A 247 8.97 -13.03 -8.79
C VAL A 247 7.91 -12.57 -9.77
N ILE A 248 7.75 -11.27 -9.98
CA ILE A 248 6.64 -10.69 -10.74
C ILE A 248 7.18 -9.73 -11.81
N GLY A 249 6.86 -10.00 -13.07
CA GLY A 249 7.06 -9.11 -14.20
C GLY A 249 5.76 -8.42 -14.61
N ILE A 250 5.76 -7.10 -14.62
CA ILE A 250 4.65 -6.26 -15.07
C ILE A 250 5.00 -5.69 -16.45
N ARG A 251 4.08 -5.83 -17.39
CA ARG A 251 4.13 -5.15 -18.69
C ARG A 251 2.86 -4.33 -18.84
N SER A 252 2.85 -3.21 -18.11
CA SER A 252 1.72 -2.31 -17.95
C SER A 252 1.26 -1.72 -19.28
N ILE A 253 -0.01 -1.92 -19.60
CA ILE A 253 -0.73 -1.20 -20.67
C ILE A 253 -2.04 -0.59 -20.16
N CYS A 254 -2.16 -0.52 -18.83
CA CYS A 254 -3.33 -0.16 -18.08
C CYS A 254 -2.90 0.66 -16.86
N THR A 255 -3.82 1.38 -16.25
CA THR A 255 -3.53 2.23 -15.08
C THR A 255 -3.61 1.49 -13.75
N ASN A 256 -4.31 0.36 -13.72
CA ASN A 256 -4.32 -0.56 -12.57
C ASN A 256 -3.28 -1.69 -12.74
N SER A 257 -2.06 -1.32 -13.15
CA SER A 257 -0.99 -2.28 -13.41
C SER A 257 -0.13 -2.56 -12.18
N ILE A 258 -0.63 -3.38 -11.26
CA ILE A 258 -0.06 -3.55 -9.91
C ILE A 258 0.62 -4.92 -9.76
N GLY A 259 1.84 -4.97 -9.23
CA GLY A 259 2.52 -6.23 -8.92
C GLY A 259 1.77 -7.05 -7.88
N ILE A 260 1.51 -6.46 -6.71
CA ILE A 260 0.75 -7.09 -5.61
C ILE A 260 -0.28 -6.11 -5.05
N SER A 261 -1.55 -6.53 -5.01
CA SER A 261 -2.65 -5.83 -4.35
C SER A 261 -3.32 -6.76 -3.32
N VAL A 262 -3.42 -6.30 -2.07
CA VAL A 262 -4.03 -7.07 -0.96
C VAL A 262 -4.97 -6.19 -0.12
N GLY A 263 -5.90 -6.84 0.58
CA GLY A 263 -6.74 -6.26 1.62
C GLY A 263 -6.16 -6.39 3.03
N ALA A 264 -7.00 -6.17 4.05
CA ALA A 264 -6.60 -6.11 5.45
C ALA A 264 -5.96 -7.40 6.00
N ASN A 265 -5.24 -7.30 7.11
CA ASN A 265 -4.57 -8.39 7.84
C ASN A 265 -3.54 -9.14 6.99
N SER A 266 -2.91 -8.48 6.02
CA SER A 266 -2.06 -9.13 5.03
C SER A 266 -0.57 -8.87 5.26
N THR A 267 0.28 -9.79 4.84
CA THR A 267 1.74 -9.66 4.86
C THR A 267 2.30 -9.86 3.46
N ILE A 268 3.12 -8.91 2.99
CA ILE A 268 3.79 -8.93 1.70
C ILE A 268 5.29 -8.88 1.93
N ARG A 269 6.02 -9.96 1.68
CA ARG A 269 7.44 -10.02 2.01
C ARG A 269 8.34 -10.75 1.05
N ASN A 270 9.59 -10.32 0.94
CA ASN A 270 10.62 -11.03 0.17
C ASN A 270 10.22 -11.29 -1.30
N ASN A 271 9.40 -10.42 -1.91
CA ASN A 271 9.03 -10.51 -3.31
C ASN A 271 9.99 -9.69 -4.17
N ALA A 272 10.22 -10.13 -5.42
CA ALA A 272 10.93 -9.38 -6.44
C ALA A 272 9.95 -8.94 -7.52
N ILE A 273 9.75 -7.64 -7.68
CA ILE A 273 8.78 -7.06 -8.62
C ILE A 273 9.53 -6.18 -9.61
N THR A 274 9.42 -6.51 -10.89
CA THR A 274 9.94 -5.70 -11.98
C THR A 274 8.78 -5.26 -12.87
N GLY A 275 8.75 -4.01 -13.30
CA GLY A 275 7.64 -3.51 -14.10
C GLY A 275 8.03 -2.46 -15.12
N VAL A 276 7.47 -2.56 -16.31
CA VAL A 276 7.62 -1.56 -17.37
C VAL A 276 6.26 -1.22 -17.97
N GLY A 277 6.15 -0.07 -18.62
CA GLY A 277 4.99 0.26 -19.45
C GLY A 277 4.39 1.61 -19.09
N GLU A 278 3.06 1.68 -19.10
CA GLU A 278 2.33 2.94 -18.89
C GLU A 278 2.32 3.37 -17.41
N HIS A 279 1.72 2.59 -16.51
CA HIS A 279 1.54 2.93 -15.10
C HIS A 279 1.90 1.76 -14.16
N PRO A 280 3.15 1.27 -14.18
CA PRO A 280 3.52 0.12 -13.36
C PRO A 280 3.62 0.50 -11.88
N ILE A 281 2.92 -0.25 -11.03
CA ILE A 281 2.93 -0.12 -9.58
C ILE A 281 3.51 -1.40 -8.98
N GLY A 282 4.47 -1.29 -8.07
CA GLY A 282 5.01 -2.44 -7.36
C GLY A 282 3.97 -3.08 -6.44
N ILE A 283 3.61 -2.37 -5.37
CA ILE A 283 2.65 -2.82 -4.37
C ILE A 283 1.59 -1.74 -4.15
N GLU A 284 0.32 -2.14 -4.14
CA GLU A 284 -0.78 -1.27 -3.75
C GLU A 284 -1.55 -1.83 -2.56
N VAL A 285 -1.89 -0.94 -1.63
CA VAL A 285 -2.77 -1.21 -0.50
C VAL A 285 -3.91 -0.20 -0.50
N GLY A 286 -5.13 -0.67 -0.22
CA GLY A 286 -6.28 0.22 -0.02
C GLY A 286 -7.25 0.39 -1.20
N SER A 287 -7.06 -0.23 -2.37
CA SER A 287 -7.81 0.15 -3.58
C SER A 287 -9.32 -0.14 -3.60
N SER A 288 -9.92 -0.67 -2.54
CA SER A 288 -11.38 -0.68 -2.45
C SER A 288 -11.83 0.71 -2.01
N THR A 289 -12.35 1.50 -2.95
CA THR A 289 -13.52 2.32 -2.61
C THR A 289 -14.43 1.45 -1.76
N PRO A 290 -14.81 1.87 -0.54
CA PRO A 290 -15.78 1.13 0.25
C PRO A 290 -16.93 0.73 -0.68
N LYS A 291 -17.32 -0.55 -0.62
CA LYS A 291 -18.28 -1.21 -1.53
C LYS A 291 -19.69 -0.57 -1.57
N GLY A 292 -19.87 0.65 -1.07
CA GLY A 292 -21.10 1.42 -1.04
C GLY A 292 -21.08 2.76 -1.80
N PHE A 293 -20.03 3.06 -2.57
CA PHE A 293 -20.08 4.17 -3.52
C PHE A 293 -20.67 3.69 -4.85
N SER A 294 -21.98 3.43 -4.86
CA SER A 294 -22.69 3.39 -6.13
C SER A 294 -22.79 4.82 -6.67
N ASN A 295 -22.70 4.96 -7.99
CA ASN A 295 -22.92 6.23 -8.66
C ASN A 295 -24.43 6.53 -8.79
N ASP A 296 -25.27 5.70 -8.16
CA ASP A 296 -26.72 5.83 -8.13
C ASP A 296 -27.13 6.52 -6.82
N PRO A 297 -27.58 7.78 -6.86
CA PRO A 297 -28.09 8.48 -5.69
C PRO A 297 -29.22 7.74 -4.96
N ALA A 298 -29.89 6.79 -5.62
CA ALA A 298 -30.94 5.96 -5.02
C ALA A 298 -30.43 4.75 -4.22
N GLU A 299 -29.17 4.34 -4.40
CA GLU A 299 -28.50 3.30 -3.59
C GLU A 299 -27.65 3.89 -2.46
N VAL A 300 -27.51 5.23 -2.40
CA VAL A 300 -27.05 5.92 -1.20
C VAL A 300 -28.16 5.81 -0.16
N ASP A 301 -28.13 4.73 0.61
CA ASP A 301 -28.99 4.58 1.77
C ASP A 301 -28.84 5.85 2.64
N PRO A 302 -29.89 6.66 2.86
CA PRO A 302 -29.80 7.83 3.74
C PRO A 302 -29.56 7.43 5.21
N THR A 303 -29.64 6.13 5.52
CA THR A 303 -29.20 5.52 6.77
C THR A 303 -27.80 4.90 6.69
N TYR A 304 -27.02 5.19 5.64
CA TYR A 304 -25.58 4.95 5.60
C TYR A 304 -24.92 5.80 6.69
N VAL A 305 -24.98 5.30 7.91
CA VAL A 305 -24.13 5.68 9.00
C VAL A 305 -22.70 5.46 8.47
N PRO A 306 -21.82 6.49 8.51
CA PRO A 306 -20.40 6.27 8.22
C PRO A 306 -19.99 5.03 8.98
N MET A 307 -19.57 3.98 8.27
CA MET A 307 -19.31 2.65 8.83
C MET A 307 -18.71 2.82 10.22
N ASP A 308 -19.49 2.37 11.20
CA ASP A 308 -19.27 2.52 12.63
C ASP A 308 -17.78 2.30 12.96
N ALA A 309 -17.22 3.06 13.90
CA ALA A 309 -15.88 2.79 14.44
C ALA A 309 -15.75 1.34 15.00
N ALA A 310 -16.87 0.64 15.22
CA ALA A 310 -16.91 -0.79 15.53
C ALA A 310 -16.83 -1.74 14.32
N HIS A 311 -16.93 -1.26 13.07
CA HIS A 311 -16.82 -2.04 11.84
C HIS A 311 -15.58 -1.61 11.01
N LEU A 312 -14.39 -1.95 11.52
CA LEU A 312 -13.11 -1.83 10.81
C LEU A 312 -13.09 -2.61 9.47
N ASP A 313 -14.04 -3.52 9.26
CA ASP A 313 -14.14 -4.41 8.09
C ASP A 313 -14.28 -3.70 6.74
N GLY A 314 -14.60 -2.40 6.73
CA GLY A 314 -14.70 -1.59 5.51
C GLY A 314 -13.36 -1.09 4.97
N TYR A 315 -12.31 -1.06 5.80
CA TYR A 315 -11.01 -0.50 5.44
C TYR A 315 -9.93 -1.57 5.38
N VAL A 316 -8.90 -1.29 4.58
CA VAL A 316 -7.67 -2.05 4.68
C VAL A 316 -7.00 -1.65 5.99
N HIS A 317 -6.65 -2.63 6.81
CA HIS A 317 -5.96 -2.42 8.07
C HIS A 317 -4.94 -3.54 8.36
N ASP A 318 -3.99 -3.30 9.26
CA ASP A 318 -3.02 -4.31 9.73
C ASP A 318 -2.27 -4.97 8.57
N VAL A 319 -1.63 -4.16 7.72
CA VAL A 319 -0.84 -4.66 6.58
C VAL A 319 0.64 -4.46 6.85
N GLU A 320 1.42 -5.50 6.57
CA GLU A 320 2.86 -5.56 6.81
C GLU A 320 3.61 -5.79 5.49
N ILE A 321 4.57 -4.93 5.13
CA ILE A 321 5.30 -4.95 3.85
C ILE A 321 6.81 -4.87 4.09
N TYR A 322 7.56 -5.96 3.89
CA TYR A 322 9.01 -5.91 4.14
C TYR A 322 9.89 -6.81 3.29
N GLY A 323 11.16 -6.42 3.14
CA GLY A 323 12.16 -7.22 2.42
C GLY A 323 11.88 -7.38 0.92
N ASN A 324 10.98 -6.57 0.34
CA ASN A 324 10.67 -6.63 -1.08
C ASN A 324 11.71 -5.83 -1.90
N THR A 325 11.99 -6.31 -3.12
CA THR A 325 12.77 -5.60 -4.13
C THR A 325 11.83 -5.19 -5.25
N ILE A 326 11.69 -3.89 -5.49
CA ILE A 326 10.78 -3.30 -6.47
C ILE A 326 11.58 -2.46 -7.46
N ASP A 327 11.43 -2.71 -8.75
CA ASP A 327 12.02 -1.95 -9.85
C ASP A 327 10.95 -1.70 -10.93
N VAL A 328 10.37 -0.51 -10.94
CA VAL A 328 9.29 -0.16 -11.87
C VAL A 328 9.60 1.10 -12.67
N ARG A 329 9.23 1.11 -13.95
CA ARG A 329 9.63 2.17 -14.88
C ARG A 329 8.56 2.51 -15.90
N VAL A 330 8.24 3.79 -16.03
CA VAL A 330 7.37 4.28 -17.11
C VAL A 330 8.16 4.29 -18.40
N THR A 331 7.80 3.42 -19.34
CA THR A 331 8.45 3.29 -20.66
C THR A 331 7.49 3.61 -21.82
N GLY A 332 6.25 3.96 -21.51
CA GLY A 332 5.25 4.45 -22.45
C GLY A 332 4.23 5.29 -21.67
N LEU A 333 3.41 6.09 -22.36
CA LEU A 333 2.34 6.84 -21.71
C LEU A 333 1.03 6.48 -22.37
N GLY A 334 0.06 6.06 -21.55
CA GLY A 334 -1.26 5.68 -21.99
C GLY A 334 -2.15 6.88 -22.29
N THR A 335 -3.30 6.61 -22.92
CA THR A 335 -4.29 7.64 -23.25
C THR A 335 -5.16 8.10 -22.07
N GLU A 336 -5.01 7.49 -20.89
CA GLU A 336 -6.01 7.57 -19.82
C GLU A 336 -5.90 8.84 -18.94
N TYR A 337 -4.72 9.13 -18.39
CA TYR A 337 -4.52 10.36 -17.59
C TYR A 337 -4.38 11.61 -18.42
N ALA A 338 -4.25 11.44 -19.72
CA ALA A 338 -4.03 12.57 -20.57
C ALA A 338 -5.40 13.30 -20.81
N GLY A 339 -6.56 12.65 -20.62
CA GLY A 339 -7.90 13.08 -21.08
C GLY A 339 -8.43 14.46 -20.64
N GLY A 340 -7.64 15.24 -19.91
CA GLY A 340 -7.92 16.62 -19.51
C GLY A 340 -6.86 17.63 -19.94
N ALA A 341 -6.17 17.44 -21.07
CA ALA A 341 -5.30 18.49 -21.62
C ALA A 341 -6.13 19.76 -21.90
N TYR A 342 -6.12 20.70 -20.94
CA TYR A 342 -6.72 22.01 -21.10
C TYR A 342 -6.06 22.71 -22.29
N PRO A 343 -6.83 23.28 -23.23
CA PRO A 343 -6.31 23.85 -24.46
C PRO A 343 -5.41 25.05 -24.15
N GLY A 344 -4.10 24.82 -24.24
CA GLY A 344 -3.08 25.84 -24.09
C GLY A 344 -1.73 25.31 -24.62
N PRO A 345 -1.02 26.03 -25.49
CA PRO A 345 0.27 25.59 -26.06
C PRO A 345 1.44 25.54 -25.03
N ALA A 346 1.14 25.73 -23.74
CA ALA A 346 2.13 25.74 -22.65
C ALA A 346 1.70 24.90 -21.42
N THR A 347 0.55 24.22 -21.47
CA THR A 347 0.11 23.36 -20.37
C THR A 347 0.83 22.02 -20.47
N TRP A 348 1.92 21.90 -19.71
CA TRP A 348 2.41 20.58 -19.30
C TRP A 348 1.24 19.80 -18.69
N VAL A 349 1.10 18.53 -19.02
CA VAL A 349 0.13 17.62 -18.38
C VAL A 349 0.95 16.45 -17.88
N ARG A 350 0.68 15.99 -16.65
CA ARG A 350 1.37 14.81 -16.16
C ARG A 350 0.84 13.56 -16.83
N GLY A 351 1.77 12.72 -17.24
CA GLY A 351 1.48 11.36 -17.66
C GLY A 351 1.32 10.42 -16.47
N ASP A 352 1.28 9.13 -16.79
CA ASP A 352 1.30 8.03 -15.84
C ASP A 352 2.53 8.04 -14.90
N ASN A 353 2.42 7.28 -13.81
CA ASN A 353 3.47 7.16 -12.80
C ASN A 353 3.94 5.71 -12.69
N ALA A 354 5.26 5.53 -12.52
CA ALA A 354 5.82 4.33 -11.93
C ALA A 354 5.80 4.51 -10.40
N VAL A 355 5.20 3.57 -9.66
CA VAL A 355 5.06 3.71 -8.19
C VAL A 355 5.61 2.49 -7.47
N GLY A 356 6.49 2.68 -6.50
CA GLY A 356 7.03 1.57 -5.70
C GLY A 356 5.96 0.97 -4.78
N ILE A 357 5.55 1.72 -3.76
CA ILE A 357 4.46 1.36 -2.85
C ILE A 357 3.41 2.49 -2.86
N ARG A 358 2.15 2.11 -3.08
CA ARG A 358 1.00 3.02 -3.15
C ARG A 358 -0.05 2.72 -2.08
N SER A 359 -0.54 3.76 -1.40
CA SER A 359 -1.73 3.73 -0.55
C SER A 359 -2.45 5.08 -0.62
N THR A 360 -3.53 5.23 -1.40
CA THR A 360 -4.18 6.55 -1.67
C THR A 360 -5.57 6.72 -1.05
N THR A 361 -6.12 5.65 -0.48
CA THR A 361 -7.50 5.57 0.02
C THR A 361 -7.58 5.48 1.54
N GLY A 362 -6.43 5.57 2.22
CA GLY A 362 -6.33 5.46 3.65
C GLY A 362 -6.24 4.01 4.13
N ILE A 363 -5.37 3.81 5.12
CA ILE A 363 -5.11 2.51 5.74
C ILE A 363 -4.90 2.71 7.25
N VAL A 364 -5.33 1.73 8.04
CA VAL A 364 -5.08 1.69 9.49
C VAL A 364 -3.94 0.71 9.75
N ASN A 365 -2.93 1.11 10.52
CA ASN A 365 -1.82 0.24 10.90
C ASN A 365 -1.11 -0.41 9.69
N LEU A 366 -0.75 0.39 8.67
CA LEU A 366 0.19 -0.04 7.63
C LEU A 366 1.62 0.07 8.16
N ASN A 367 2.41 -0.97 8.03
CA ASN A 367 3.84 -0.92 8.31
C ASN A 367 4.62 -1.44 7.09
N ALA A 368 5.50 -0.60 6.55
CA ALA A 368 6.33 -0.92 5.40
C ALA A 368 7.80 -0.63 5.69
N HIS A 369 8.63 -1.67 5.75
CA HIS A 369 10.03 -1.51 6.13
C HIS A 369 11.02 -2.42 5.42
N ASP A 370 12.30 -2.05 5.42
CA ASP A 370 13.40 -2.84 4.84
C ASP A 370 13.16 -3.24 3.36
N ASN A 371 12.43 -2.42 2.60
CA ASN A 371 12.23 -2.62 1.17
C ASN A 371 13.31 -1.90 0.35
N THR A 372 13.69 -2.47 -0.78
CA THR A 372 14.51 -1.81 -1.81
C THR A 372 13.61 -1.42 -2.97
N ILE A 373 13.49 -0.13 -3.24
CA ILE A 373 12.54 0.45 -4.19
C ILE A 373 13.31 1.30 -5.18
N THR A 374 13.20 0.97 -6.47
CA THR A 374 13.70 1.76 -7.57
C THR A 374 12.54 2.09 -8.51
N VAL A 375 12.36 3.37 -8.81
CA VAL A 375 11.36 3.84 -9.75
C VAL A 375 11.98 4.75 -10.80
N HIS A 376 11.48 4.67 -12.04
CA HIS A 376 11.98 5.49 -13.15
C HIS A 376 10.87 6.15 -13.97
N SER A 377 11.10 7.40 -14.37
CA SER A 377 10.37 8.08 -15.45
C SER A 377 11.23 8.12 -16.71
N ASP A 378 11.18 7.04 -17.51
CA ASP A 378 12.06 6.86 -18.68
C ASP A 378 11.47 7.38 -20.01
N ALA A 379 10.21 7.83 -19.99
CA ALA A 379 9.47 8.23 -21.17
C ALA A 379 8.81 9.62 -20.99
N ASN A 380 8.89 10.41 -22.05
CA ASN A 380 8.03 11.56 -22.27
C ASN A 380 7.12 11.25 -23.45
N PHE A 381 5.86 11.64 -23.37
CA PHE A 381 4.95 11.61 -24.51
C PHE A 381 5.15 12.88 -25.29
N ILE A 382 5.32 12.75 -26.61
CA ILE A 382 5.31 13.87 -27.54
C ILE A 382 4.30 13.51 -28.62
N GLY A 383 3.15 14.19 -28.66
CA GLY A 383 2.10 13.87 -29.63
C GLY A 383 1.04 14.95 -29.75
N THR A 384 0.25 14.93 -30.83
CA THR A 384 -0.71 15.96 -31.22
C THR A 384 -2.06 15.84 -30.50
N TRP A 385 -2.02 15.60 -29.20
CA TRP A 385 -3.17 15.14 -28.44
C TRP A 385 -3.94 16.29 -27.74
N SER A 386 -3.62 17.53 -28.14
CA SER A 386 -4.47 18.69 -27.90
C SER A 386 -5.71 18.62 -28.79
N PRO A 387 -6.90 19.07 -28.32
CA PRO A 387 -8.08 19.27 -29.18
C PRO A 387 -7.81 20.14 -30.42
N THR A 388 -6.72 20.90 -30.40
CA THR A 388 -6.25 21.77 -31.49
C THR A 388 -5.32 21.08 -32.50
N GLY A 389 -4.93 19.81 -32.26
CA GLY A 389 -3.93 19.10 -33.06
C GLY A 389 -2.48 19.51 -32.77
N GLU A 390 -2.26 20.44 -31.84
CA GLU A 390 -0.91 20.88 -31.45
C GLU A 390 -0.15 19.79 -30.68
N PRO A 391 1.18 19.66 -30.88
CA PRO A 391 2.03 18.79 -30.09
C PRO A 391 2.00 19.17 -28.59
N VAL A 392 1.77 18.18 -27.73
CA VAL A 392 1.88 18.28 -26.28
C VAL A 392 3.02 17.39 -25.83
N THR A 393 3.82 17.91 -24.90
CA THR A 393 4.80 17.10 -24.16
C THR A 393 4.22 16.77 -22.79
N MET A 394 4.14 15.48 -22.44
CA MET A 394 3.76 15.03 -21.10
C MET A 394 4.92 14.25 -20.50
N GLY A 395 5.40 14.69 -19.34
CA GLY A 395 6.42 13.95 -18.60
C GLY A 395 5.81 12.78 -17.84
N ALA A 396 6.48 11.64 -17.87
CA ALA A 396 6.17 10.56 -16.93
C ALA A 396 6.56 10.95 -15.51
N GLY A 397 5.85 10.37 -14.54
CA GLY A 397 6.20 10.46 -13.13
C GLY A 397 6.85 9.17 -12.61
N ALA A 398 7.59 9.30 -11.52
CA ALA A 398 8.16 8.19 -10.78
C ALA A 398 8.06 8.50 -9.28
N ARG A 399 7.49 7.60 -8.49
CA ARG A 399 7.25 7.80 -7.06
C ARG A 399 7.69 6.58 -6.27
N GLY A 400 8.69 6.72 -5.40
CA GLY A 400 9.13 5.59 -4.57
C GLY A 400 8.01 5.15 -3.62
N LEU A 401 7.49 6.10 -2.85
CA LEU A 401 6.30 5.97 -2.02
C LEU A 401 5.24 6.97 -2.45
N MET A 402 3.97 6.57 -2.42
CA MET A 402 2.80 7.41 -2.70
C MET A 402 1.74 7.16 -1.63
N LEU A 403 1.50 8.13 -0.76
CA LEU A 403 0.96 7.95 0.59
C LEU A 403 -0.20 8.90 0.91
N GLY A 404 -1.35 8.33 1.25
CA GLY A 404 -2.54 9.03 1.71
C GLY A 404 -3.21 8.32 2.88
N LEU A 405 -3.56 9.09 3.91
CA LEU A 405 -4.39 8.69 5.05
C LEU A 405 -5.68 9.52 5.04
N ARG A 406 -6.85 8.88 5.09
CA ARG A 406 -8.13 9.59 4.88
C ARG A 406 -8.94 9.89 6.14
N TRP A 407 -8.69 9.20 7.24
CA TRP A 407 -9.57 9.27 8.40
C TRP A 407 -8.82 9.29 9.73
N ASN A 408 -9.54 9.71 10.76
CA ASN A 408 -9.06 9.71 12.14
C ASN A 408 -8.86 8.24 12.49
N ASP A 409 -7.74 7.91 13.15
CA ASP A 409 -7.27 6.55 13.44
C ASP A 409 -6.53 5.83 12.30
N HIS A 410 -6.44 6.43 11.10
CA HIS A 410 -5.54 5.92 10.08
C HIS A 410 -4.09 6.15 10.48
N SER A 411 -3.29 5.12 10.30
CA SER A 411 -1.89 5.12 10.69
C SER A 411 -1.06 4.34 9.69
N ALA A 412 0.10 4.89 9.35
CA ALA A 412 1.06 4.20 8.51
C ALA A 412 2.48 4.55 8.91
N THR A 413 3.35 3.54 8.90
CA THR A 413 4.77 3.67 9.18
C THR A 413 5.57 3.17 7.99
N PHE A 414 6.47 4.01 7.48
CA PHE A 414 7.43 3.67 6.44
C PHE A 414 8.84 3.83 7.00
N SER A 415 9.56 2.73 7.20
CA SER A 415 10.86 2.80 7.85
C SER A 415 11.96 1.96 7.23
N ASN A 416 13.22 2.42 7.33
CA ASN A 416 14.40 1.68 6.89
C ASN A 416 14.35 1.20 5.41
N ASN A 417 13.57 1.86 4.56
CA ASN A 417 13.52 1.53 3.13
C ASN A 417 14.69 2.21 2.40
N THR A 418 15.20 1.56 1.36
CA THR A 418 16.11 2.17 0.38
C THR A 418 15.30 2.53 -0.85
N ILE A 419 15.20 3.82 -1.15
CA ILE A 419 14.34 4.36 -2.21
C ILE A 419 15.20 5.12 -3.20
N VAL A 420 15.07 4.80 -4.49
CA VAL A 420 15.70 5.50 -5.59
C VAL A 420 14.62 5.91 -6.59
N ALA A 421 14.46 7.21 -6.81
CA ALA A 421 13.54 7.74 -7.82
C ALA A 421 14.35 8.50 -8.87
N ASN A 422 14.34 8.01 -10.10
CA ASN A 422 15.14 8.57 -11.18
C ASN A 422 14.26 9.09 -12.30
N ASP A 423 14.46 10.35 -12.63
CA ASP A 423 14.01 10.92 -13.88
C ASP A 423 15.10 10.84 -14.93
N LYS A 424 14.74 10.59 -16.17
CA LYS A 424 15.71 10.35 -17.24
C LYS A 424 16.43 11.62 -17.67
N ASP A 425 15.72 12.75 -17.75
CA ASP A 425 16.23 13.97 -18.39
C ASP A 425 15.91 15.28 -17.63
N GLY A 426 15.33 15.18 -16.43
CA GLY A 426 15.00 16.32 -15.57
C GLY A 426 13.69 17.00 -15.92
N THR A 427 12.98 16.49 -16.94
CA THR A 427 11.70 17.02 -17.40
C THR A 427 10.51 16.28 -16.79
N GLY A 428 10.70 15.06 -16.30
CA GLY A 428 9.69 14.29 -15.59
C GLY A 428 9.56 14.68 -14.12
N TYR A 429 8.89 13.82 -13.35
CA TYR A 429 8.69 14.04 -11.93
C TYR A 429 9.08 12.81 -11.11
N ALA A 430 10.36 12.72 -10.75
CA ALA A 430 10.88 11.67 -9.89
C ALA A 430 10.89 12.10 -8.41
N VAL A 431 10.00 11.51 -7.62
CA VAL A 431 9.89 11.75 -6.18
C VAL A 431 10.25 10.50 -5.40
N GLY A 432 11.13 10.64 -4.43
CA GLY A 432 11.37 9.56 -3.48
C GLY A 432 10.12 9.21 -2.67
N ILE A 433 9.57 10.20 -1.98
CA ILE A 433 8.40 10.06 -1.10
C ILE A 433 7.37 11.13 -1.46
N ALA A 434 6.19 10.73 -1.90
CA ALA A 434 5.04 11.60 -2.12
C ALA A 434 3.98 11.34 -1.03
N VAL A 435 3.59 12.41 -0.33
CA VAL A 435 2.46 12.40 0.59
C VAL A 435 1.30 13.13 -0.09
N ASP A 436 0.33 12.37 -0.54
CA ASP A 436 -0.75 12.79 -1.40
C ASP A 436 -2.07 12.13 -0.96
N ALA A 437 -3.00 12.97 -0.49
CA ALA A 437 -4.27 12.59 0.11
C ALA A 437 -4.23 12.23 1.61
N ASN A 438 -3.52 13.03 2.42
CA ASN A 438 -3.82 13.12 3.85
C ASN A 438 -4.98 14.10 4.05
N ILE A 439 -6.22 13.66 3.78
CA ILE A 439 -7.41 14.53 3.71
C ILE A 439 -8.45 14.08 4.74
N ASP A 440 -8.94 15.00 5.55
CA ASP A 440 -10.27 14.90 6.17
C ASP A 440 -11.34 14.91 5.05
N ASN A 441 -11.90 13.74 4.75
CA ASN A 441 -12.79 13.47 3.61
C ASN A 441 -14.09 14.30 3.57
N ARG A 442 -14.34 15.18 4.54
CA ARG A 442 -15.43 16.16 4.47
C ARG A 442 -15.32 17.14 3.29
N TYR A 443 -14.13 17.22 2.69
CA TYR A 443 -13.86 18.17 1.61
C TYR A 443 -14.66 17.92 0.33
N TRP A 444 -14.97 16.66 0.03
CA TRP A 444 -15.67 16.32 -1.22
C TRP A 444 -17.18 16.32 -1.13
N TYR A 445 -17.80 16.15 0.05
CA TYR A 445 -19.14 15.54 0.03
C TYR A 445 -20.31 16.20 0.79
N ALA A 446 -20.22 17.26 1.61
CA ALA A 446 -21.49 17.88 2.06
C ALA A 446 -21.43 19.28 2.67
N ASP A 447 -20.44 19.64 3.48
CA ASP A 447 -20.55 20.86 4.28
C ASP A 447 -19.19 21.52 4.53
N ARG A 448 -18.90 22.56 3.73
CA ARG A 448 -17.70 23.39 3.88
C ARG A 448 -17.73 24.28 5.13
N SER A 449 -18.86 24.36 5.84
CA SER A 449 -19.05 25.17 7.05
C SER A 449 -18.83 24.39 8.35
N ALA A 450 -18.75 23.06 8.30
CA ALA A 450 -18.49 22.25 9.48
C ALA A 450 -17.10 22.57 10.06
N ALA A 451 -17.04 22.87 11.36
CA ALA A 451 -15.79 23.11 12.06
C ALA A 451 -14.84 21.92 11.84
N ARG A 452 -13.57 22.21 11.50
CA ARG A 452 -12.52 21.19 11.48
C ARG A 452 -12.56 20.43 12.79
N ARG A 453 -12.38 19.11 12.72
CA ARG A 453 -12.17 18.36 13.93
C ARG A 453 -10.76 18.77 14.40
N PRO A 454 -10.57 18.99 15.71
CA PRO A 454 -9.29 19.42 16.26
C PRO A 454 -8.25 18.29 16.31
N ASP A 455 -8.55 17.10 15.80
CA ASP A 455 -7.66 15.95 15.83
C ASP A 455 -6.68 15.97 14.64
N PHE A 456 -5.47 16.36 14.97
CA PHE A 456 -4.25 16.27 14.16
C PHE A 456 -3.95 14.79 13.80
N HIS A 457 -3.39 14.54 12.61
CA HIS A 457 -3.04 13.20 12.13
C HIS A 457 -1.51 12.95 12.04
N PRO A 458 -0.75 12.96 13.15
CA PRO A 458 0.68 12.64 13.13
C PRO A 458 0.96 11.13 12.93
N ASP A 459 -0.05 10.34 12.60
CA ASP A 459 0.03 8.88 12.53
C ASP A 459 0.58 8.37 11.19
N LEU A 460 0.91 9.27 10.26
CA LEU A 460 1.84 8.98 9.18
C LEU A 460 3.28 9.23 9.65
N ARG A 461 4.07 8.17 9.78
CA ARG A 461 5.47 8.22 10.22
C ARG A 461 6.39 7.69 9.13
N ILE A 462 7.41 8.47 8.81
CA ILE A 462 8.37 8.15 7.74
C ILE A 462 9.77 8.33 8.30
N TYR A 463 10.51 7.26 8.56
CA TYR A 463 11.79 7.38 9.25
C TYR A 463 12.87 6.36 8.92
N GLY A 464 14.13 6.74 9.07
CA GLY A 464 15.26 5.83 8.82
C GLY A 464 15.43 5.42 7.35
N ASN A 465 14.65 6.00 6.43
CA ASN A 465 14.75 5.67 5.01
C ASN A 465 15.97 6.34 4.38
N THR A 466 16.59 5.68 3.41
CA THR A 466 17.57 6.29 2.50
C THR A 466 16.90 6.59 1.18
N VAL A 467 16.81 7.86 0.82
CA VAL A 467 16.02 8.33 -0.32
C VAL A 467 16.94 9.08 -1.28
N THR A 468 17.14 8.52 -2.46
CA THR A 468 17.90 9.12 -3.55
C THR A 468 16.94 9.58 -4.64
N SER A 469 17.07 10.83 -5.09
CA SER A 469 16.31 11.33 -6.21
C SER A 469 17.06 12.42 -6.97
N ASN A 470 16.83 12.49 -8.28
CA ASN A 470 17.31 13.57 -9.13
C ASN A 470 16.24 14.63 -9.44
N GLY A 471 14.98 14.41 -9.04
CA GLY A 471 13.90 15.39 -9.13
C GLY A 471 13.54 16.00 -7.77
N MET A 472 13.01 15.18 -6.87
CA MET A 472 12.60 15.59 -5.53
C MET A 472 12.72 14.44 -4.53
N ASN A 473 13.21 14.67 -3.30
CA ASN A 473 13.23 13.60 -2.29
C ASN A 473 11.86 13.46 -1.59
N LEU A 474 11.22 14.58 -1.26
CA LEU A 474 9.97 14.61 -0.49
C LEU A 474 8.96 15.59 -1.08
N SER A 475 7.78 15.09 -1.43
CA SER A 475 6.62 15.90 -1.79
C SER A 475 5.59 15.88 -0.66
N LEU A 476 5.11 17.06 -0.24
CA LEU A 476 4.06 17.22 0.78
C LEU A 476 2.73 17.75 0.18
N CYS A 477 2.42 17.29 -1.03
CA CYS A 477 1.12 17.31 -1.71
C CYS A 477 1.39 17.06 -3.20
N ASP A 478 0.38 16.65 -3.96
CA ASP A 478 0.41 16.69 -5.43
C ASP A 478 -0.99 16.52 -6.01
N GLU A 479 -1.13 16.22 -7.30
CA GLU A 479 -2.40 16.07 -8.01
C GLU A 479 -3.40 15.05 -7.42
N TYR A 480 -2.98 14.16 -6.52
CA TYR A 480 -3.88 13.25 -5.81
C TYR A 480 -4.43 13.84 -4.50
N GLY A 481 -3.79 14.86 -3.94
CA GLY A 481 -4.30 15.55 -2.76
C GLY A 481 -3.26 16.32 -1.95
N PRO A 482 -3.71 17.11 -0.97
CA PRO A 482 -2.83 17.75 0.01
C PRO A 482 -2.17 16.74 0.96
N ALA A 483 -1.07 17.15 1.59
CA ALA A 483 -0.59 16.57 2.83
C ALA A 483 -1.04 17.44 4.02
N ASP A 484 -2.23 17.19 4.57
CA ASP A 484 -2.65 17.76 5.85
C ASP A 484 -2.11 16.91 7.02
N GLY A 485 -2.41 17.29 8.26
CA GLY A 485 -2.23 16.43 9.42
C GLY A 485 -0.81 16.35 9.99
N PHE A 486 0.17 17.07 9.42
CA PHE A 486 1.56 17.10 9.90
C PHE A 486 2.21 15.70 9.97
N PRO A 487 2.39 15.01 8.83
CA PRO A 487 3.15 13.76 8.79
C PRO A 487 4.53 13.93 9.44
N LEU A 488 4.98 12.93 10.19
CA LEU A 488 6.22 12.95 10.93
C LEU A 488 7.34 12.28 10.11
N ILE A 489 8.25 13.10 9.57
CA ILE A 489 9.37 12.66 8.72
C ILE A 489 10.69 12.88 9.45
N TYR A 490 11.34 11.81 9.92
CA TYR A 490 12.51 11.96 10.79
C TYR A 490 13.61 10.94 10.56
N ARG A 491 14.87 11.29 10.83
CA ARG A 491 16.03 10.41 10.66
C ARG A 491 16.15 9.78 9.26
N ASN A 492 15.60 10.41 8.23
CA ASN A 492 15.80 9.97 6.85
C ASN A 492 17.13 10.53 6.33
N THR A 493 17.73 9.82 5.37
CA THR A 493 18.88 10.33 4.60
C THR A 493 18.40 10.70 3.21
N PHE A 494 18.35 11.99 2.92
CA PHE A 494 18.05 12.52 1.60
C PHE A 494 19.34 12.69 0.80
N ILE A 495 19.33 12.21 -0.44
CA ILE A 495 20.47 12.24 -1.35
C ILE A 495 19.99 12.78 -2.69
N LYS A 496 20.64 13.85 -3.17
CA LYS A 496 20.50 14.28 -4.56
C LYS A 496 21.31 13.34 -5.45
N SER A 497 20.72 12.88 -6.54
CA SER A 497 21.43 12.28 -7.68
C SER A 497 21.34 13.19 -8.90
N GLY A 498 22.30 13.10 -9.82
CA GLY A 498 22.32 13.91 -11.04
C GLY A 498 22.46 15.42 -10.81
N GLU A 499 22.36 16.18 -11.90
CA GLU A 499 22.58 17.64 -11.91
C GLU A 499 21.42 18.40 -12.57
N PHE A 500 20.19 17.97 -12.30
CA PHE A 500 19.02 18.68 -12.80
C PHE A 500 18.82 19.99 -12.03
N ALA A 501 18.72 21.10 -12.77
CA ALA A 501 18.51 22.43 -12.19
C ALA A 501 17.16 22.57 -11.49
N SER A 502 16.18 21.74 -11.86
CA SER A 502 14.85 21.66 -11.24
C SER A 502 14.84 20.90 -9.91
N TYR A 503 15.96 20.26 -9.52
CA TYR A 503 16.02 19.47 -8.30
C TYR A 503 15.75 20.30 -7.05
N VAL A 504 14.89 19.78 -6.18
CA VAL A 504 14.70 20.28 -4.82
C VAL A 504 14.66 19.15 -3.81
N THR A 505 15.05 19.42 -2.57
CA THR A 505 15.00 18.39 -1.53
C THR A 505 13.58 18.12 -1.07
N SER A 506 12.78 19.17 -0.86
CA SER A 506 11.36 19.02 -0.56
C SER A 506 10.49 20.07 -1.23
N GLY A 507 9.24 19.75 -1.54
CA GLY A 507 8.37 20.72 -2.16
C GLY A 507 6.92 20.29 -2.23
N THR A 508 6.15 21.06 -2.98
CA THR A 508 4.86 20.62 -3.50
C THR A 508 5.07 19.91 -4.82
N GLY A 509 4.37 18.80 -5.01
CA GLY A 509 4.21 18.21 -6.31
C GLY A 509 3.31 19.03 -7.22
N TYR A 510 3.10 18.49 -8.41
CA TYR A 510 2.30 19.13 -9.45
C TYR A 510 0.82 19.10 -9.08
N GLY A 511 0.02 19.87 -9.82
CA GLY A 511 -1.42 19.96 -9.57
C GLY A 511 -1.81 20.78 -8.33
N CYS A 512 -0.82 21.30 -7.58
CA CYS A 512 -0.90 22.27 -6.49
C CYS A 512 -2.26 22.35 -5.77
N TYR A 513 -2.50 21.43 -4.85
CA TYR A 513 -3.43 21.69 -3.75
C TYR A 513 -2.86 22.76 -2.82
N ASP A 514 -3.75 23.57 -2.24
CA ASP A 514 -3.40 24.71 -1.40
C ASP A 514 -2.63 24.34 -0.12
N HIS A 515 -2.61 23.07 0.29
CA HIS A 515 -2.11 22.65 1.60
C HIS A 515 -0.91 21.70 1.51
N ALA A 516 0.12 22.01 2.28
CA ALA A 516 1.31 21.21 2.46
C ALA A 516 1.81 21.38 3.90
N THR A 517 1.65 20.33 4.71
CA THR A 517 2.11 20.30 6.10
C THR A 517 3.09 19.16 6.34
N GLY A 518 3.98 19.32 7.31
CA GLY A 518 4.91 18.25 7.70
C GLY A 518 5.82 18.64 8.86
N ILE A 519 6.31 17.64 9.58
CA ILE A 519 7.32 17.81 10.65
C ILE A 519 8.57 17.05 10.25
N LEU A 520 9.67 17.77 10.01
CA LEU A 520 10.94 17.24 9.53
C LEU A 520 11.97 17.31 10.65
N LEU A 521 12.32 16.16 11.24
CA LEU A 521 13.21 16.10 12.42
C LEU A 521 14.48 15.28 12.20
N SER A 522 15.65 15.86 12.46
CA SER A 522 16.95 15.14 12.38
C SER A 522 17.15 14.34 11.08
N ASN A 523 16.68 14.87 9.95
CA ASN A 523 17.00 14.29 8.64
C ASN A 523 18.43 14.69 8.26
N SER A 524 19.12 13.82 7.52
CA SER A 524 20.45 14.10 6.99
C SER A 524 20.39 14.32 5.48
N TYR A 525 21.28 15.17 4.99
CA TYR A 525 21.27 15.65 3.61
C TYR A 525 22.65 15.45 2.99
N ARG A 526 22.70 14.84 1.80
CA ARG A 526 23.94 14.53 1.08
C ARG A 526 23.87 14.96 -0.39
N ASN A 527 25.05 15.12 -1.00
CA ASN A 527 25.25 15.34 -2.44
C ASN A 527 24.50 16.54 -3.05
N GLY A 528 24.24 17.58 -2.28
CA GLY A 528 23.51 18.78 -2.74
C GLY A 528 22.03 18.81 -2.39
N SER A 529 21.51 17.77 -1.73
CA SER A 529 20.28 17.93 -0.93
C SER A 529 20.55 18.81 0.29
N ALA A 530 19.54 19.54 0.77
CA ALA A 530 19.67 20.42 1.94
C ALA A 530 18.31 20.72 2.60
N GLU A 531 18.33 21.00 3.91
CA GLU A 531 17.18 21.45 4.70
C GLU A 531 16.63 22.82 4.29
N ASN A 532 17.26 23.55 3.37
CA ASN A 532 16.74 24.83 2.87
C ASN A 532 16.53 24.82 1.35
N ASN A 533 16.68 23.66 0.70
CA ASN A 533 16.43 23.50 -0.71
C ASN A 533 14.98 23.06 -0.94
N PHE A 534 14.07 24.04 -1.00
CA PHE A 534 12.64 23.77 -1.12
C PHE A 534 11.96 24.47 -2.29
N ASN A 535 10.92 23.82 -2.81
CA ASN A 535 9.96 24.42 -3.75
C ASN A 535 8.54 24.30 -3.20
N PHE A 536 8.21 25.16 -2.23
CA PHE A 536 6.85 25.34 -1.76
C PHE A 536 6.35 26.69 -2.20
N ASN A 537 5.19 26.70 -2.86
CA ASN A 537 4.55 27.95 -3.23
C ASN A 537 3.72 28.53 -2.06
N PHE A 538 4.31 29.34 -1.18
CA PHE A 538 3.57 29.96 -0.05
C PHE A 538 2.65 31.13 -0.47
N ASP A 539 2.12 31.11 -1.71
CA ASP A 539 1.17 32.08 -2.25
C ASP A 539 0.03 32.36 -1.26
N ALA A 540 -0.43 33.62 -1.27
CA ALA A 540 -1.64 34.03 -0.57
C ALA A 540 -2.78 33.07 -0.94
N LEU A 541 -3.37 32.47 0.09
CA LEU A 541 -4.55 31.64 -0.08
C LEU A 541 -5.57 32.46 -0.85
N SER A 542 -6.15 31.87 -1.91
CA SER A 542 -7.32 32.51 -2.52
C SER A 542 -8.28 32.88 -1.39
N ASP A 543 -8.74 34.12 -1.41
CA ASP A 543 -9.69 34.77 -0.50
C ASP A 543 -10.83 33.88 0.05
N ARG A 544 -11.12 32.75 -0.60
CA ARG A 544 -12.12 31.75 -0.20
C ARG A 544 -11.60 30.66 0.76
N ASN A 545 -10.33 30.69 1.14
CA ASN A 545 -9.63 29.61 1.86
C ASN A 545 -8.64 30.08 2.94
N SER A 546 -8.82 31.28 3.50
CA SER A 546 -7.93 32.02 4.42
C SER A 546 -7.46 31.33 5.71
N TYR A 547 -7.83 30.06 5.96
CA TYR A 547 -7.44 29.29 7.16
C TYR A 547 -6.50 28.10 6.87
N ARG A 548 -5.98 27.99 5.64
CA ARG A 548 -5.30 26.78 5.14
C ARG A 548 -3.81 27.01 4.95
N GLY A 549 -3.07 27.08 6.04
CA GLY A 549 -1.64 27.37 5.91
C GLY A 549 -0.84 26.18 5.40
N ARG A 550 0.16 26.51 4.58
CA ARG A 550 1.30 25.63 4.36
C ARG A 550 2.22 25.82 5.56
N ALA A 551 2.59 24.72 6.21
CA ALA A 551 3.33 24.79 7.47
C ALA A 551 4.30 23.63 7.59
N ILE A 552 5.58 23.95 7.62
CA ILE A 552 6.62 22.95 7.71
C ILE A 552 7.44 23.24 8.94
N ILE A 553 7.44 22.29 9.87
CA ILE A 553 8.14 22.38 11.14
C ILE A 553 9.46 21.63 11.00
N PHE A 554 10.57 22.30 11.29
CA PHE A 554 11.90 21.72 11.33
C PHE A 554 12.34 21.57 12.77
N GLY A 555 13.16 20.56 13.03
CA GLY A 555 13.63 20.30 14.37
C GLY A 555 14.60 19.14 14.50
N ARG A 556 14.79 18.72 15.75
CA ARG A 556 15.71 17.67 16.14
C ARG A 556 15.01 16.65 17.04
N LEU A 557 15.43 15.41 16.90
CA LEU A 557 15.10 14.32 17.78
C LEU A 557 16.23 14.12 18.78
N MET A 558 15.96 14.40 20.05
CA MET A 558 16.91 14.25 21.15
C MET A 558 16.62 12.98 21.95
N ALA A 559 17.64 12.40 22.59
CA ALA A 559 17.44 11.31 23.54
C ALA A 559 17.09 11.88 24.93
N GLY A 560 15.98 11.44 25.50
CA GLY A 560 15.60 11.77 26.87
C GLY A 560 15.61 10.54 27.75
N THR A 561 15.90 10.70 29.04
CA THR A 561 15.57 9.73 30.08
C THR A 561 14.68 10.39 31.13
N VAL A 562 13.49 9.83 31.31
CA VAL A 562 12.53 10.23 32.34
C VAL A 562 12.84 9.48 33.62
N LYS A 563 13.07 10.22 34.71
CA LYS A 563 13.42 9.66 36.02
C LYS A 563 12.64 10.33 37.14
N ASP A 564 12.47 9.62 38.26
CA ASP A 564 11.92 10.19 39.48
C ASP A 564 12.96 11.00 40.26
N ALA A 565 12.54 11.60 41.38
CA ALA A 565 13.42 12.36 42.28
C ALA A 565 14.57 11.52 42.89
N GLY A 566 14.45 10.19 42.88
CA GLY A 566 15.49 9.25 43.31
C GLY A 566 16.40 8.76 42.18
N ASN A 567 16.35 9.40 40.99
CA ASN A 567 17.11 9.03 39.79
C ASN A 567 16.77 7.62 39.26
N ARG A 568 15.61 7.07 39.62
CA ARG A 568 15.12 5.79 39.08
C ARG A 568 14.37 6.04 37.77
N PRO A 569 14.61 5.25 36.72
CA PRO A 569 13.86 5.37 35.48
C PRO A 569 12.37 5.20 35.68
N LEU A 570 11.58 6.03 34.99
CA LEU A 570 10.13 5.95 34.98
C LEU A 570 9.66 5.46 33.62
N PRO A 571 9.20 4.20 33.51
CA PRO A 571 8.61 3.69 32.29
C PRO A 571 7.19 4.20 32.10
N ASN A 572 6.70 4.16 30.86
CA ASN A 572 5.33 4.52 30.49
C ASN A 572 4.95 5.97 30.79
N ILE A 573 5.93 6.87 30.89
CA ILE A 573 5.68 8.30 31.04
C ILE A 573 5.54 8.91 29.67
N ARG A 574 4.37 9.48 29.43
CA ARG A 574 4.06 10.25 28.24
C ARG A 574 4.75 11.60 28.32
N THR A 575 5.57 11.92 27.33
CA THR A 575 6.23 13.23 27.18
C THR A 575 5.63 13.95 25.99
N THR A 576 5.09 15.15 26.20
CA THR A 576 4.50 15.99 25.14
C THR A 576 5.26 17.30 25.07
N VAL A 577 5.75 17.65 23.88
CA VAL A 577 6.41 18.95 23.65
C VAL A 577 5.42 19.90 22.98
N TYR A 578 5.25 21.06 23.61
CA TYR A 578 4.46 22.15 23.08
C TYR A 578 5.41 23.19 22.50
N PRO A 579 5.23 23.56 21.23
CA PRO A 579 5.76 24.83 20.77
C PRO A 579 5.02 25.92 21.56
N GLY A 580 5.70 26.99 21.98
CA GLY A 580 5.05 28.09 22.70
C GLY A 580 3.86 28.67 21.92
N ALA A 581 3.13 29.62 22.52
CA ALA A 581 1.88 30.21 22.01
C ALA A 581 1.93 30.85 20.59
N VAL A 582 3.08 30.77 19.92
CA VAL A 582 3.40 31.32 18.61
C VAL A 582 3.32 30.32 17.45
N SER A 583 3.17 29.00 17.69
CA SER A 583 2.92 28.11 16.55
C SER A 583 1.53 28.39 15.99
N SER A 584 1.44 28.55 14.66
CA SER A 584 0.15 28.82 14.03
C SER A 584 -0.78 27.61 14.00
N PHE A 585 -0.25 26.41 14.31
CA PHE A 585 -0.97 25.14 14.19
C PHE A 585 -1.07 24.30 15.46
N GLY A 586 -0.45 24.68 16.58
CA GLY A 586 -0.62 23.99 17.87
C GLY A 586 -0.13 22.54 17.90
N VAL A 587 0.78 22.16 17.00
CA VAL A 587 1.23 20.77 16.79
C VAL A 587 1.96 20.22 18.01
N GLN A 588 1.46 19.11 18.55
CA GLN A 588 2.01 18.44 19.73
C GLN A 588 2.48 17.05 19.37
N LEU A 589 3.77 16.78 19.53
CA LEU A 589 4.31 15.44 19.44
C LEU A 589 4.46 14.83 20.81
N THR A 590 4.06 13.57 20.89
CA THR A 590 4.04 12.81 22.13
C THR A 590 4.91 11.55 21.99
N SER A 591 5.72 11.26 23.00
CA SER A 591 6.47 10.01 23.14
C SER A 591 6.14 9.34 24.47
N VAL A 592 6.49 8.06 24.61
CA VAL A 592 6.32 7.30 25.85
C VAL A 592 7.67 6.69 26.22
N SER A 593 8.07 6.81 27.49
CA SER A 593 9.32 6.22 27.96
C SER A 593 9.26 4.70 28.06
N ASP A 594 10.36 4.03 27.69
CA ASP A 594 10.51 2.58 27.80
C ASP A 594 10.84 2.10 29.22
N SER A 595 11.14 0.80 29.38
CA SER A 595 11.54 0.20 30.67
C SER A 595 12.78 0.84 31.33
N ALA A 596 13.66 1.45 30.53
CA ALA A 596 14.84 2.18 30.98
C ALA A 596 14.57 3.68 31.16
N GLY A 597 13.30 4.10 31.06
CA GLY A 597 12.89 5.50 31.12
C GLY A 597 13.27 6.28 29.87
N ALA A 598 13.79 5.65 28.82
CA ALA A 598 14.24 6.34 27.63
C ALA A 598 13.03 6.76 26.77
N ALA A 599 12.98 8.03 26.39
CA ALA A 599 11.94 8.59 25.53
C ALA A 599 12.56 9.55 24.49
N PRO A 600 12.19 9.47 23.21
CA PRO A 600 12.55 10.51 22.27
C PRO A 600 11.92 11.84 22.68
N LEU A 601 12.69 12.92 22.65
CA LEU A 601 12.19 14.27 22.83
C LEU A 601 12.25 15.01 21.49
N TYR A 602 11.11 15.55 21.06
CA TYR A 602 10.99 16.34 19.85
C TYR A 602 11.26 17.79 20.17
N VAL A 603 12.32 18.37 19.59
CA VAL A 603 12.64 19.79 19.75
C VAL A 603 12.41 20.46 18.42
N TYR A 604 11.56 21.49 18.38
CA TYR A 604 11.33 22.25 17.17
C TYR A 604 12.33 23.40 17.09
N ASP A 605 12.92 23.61 15.92
CA ASP A 605 13.90 24.68 15.71
C ASP A 605 13.21 25.90 15.07
N TYR A 606 12.44 25.68 14.00
CA TYR A 606 11.68 26.73 13.34
C TYR A 606 10.50 26.18 12.52
N GLU A 607 9.57 27.06 12.18
CA GLU A 607 8.43 26.85 11.29
C GLU A 607 8.61 27.71 10.04
N LEU A 608 8.33 27.15 8.87
CA LEU A 608 8.06 27.92 7.66
C LEU A 608 6.54 27.91 7.45
N ASN A 609 5.93 29.09 7.46
CA ASN A 609 4.49 29.23 7.20
C ASN A 609 4.17 30.44 6.32
N ASN A 610 2.91 30.52 5.88
CA ASN A 610 2.36 31.66 5.14
C ASN A 610 1.63 32.69 6.03
N ALA A 611 1.89 32.70 7.34
CA ALA A 611 1.22 33.61 8.26
C ALA A 611 1.68 35.07 8.01
N GLY A 612 0.87 35.84 7.27
CA GLY A 612 1.04 37.29 7.13
C GLY A 612 1.04 37.88 5.70
N GLY A 613 0.93 37.06 4.65
CA GLY A 613 0.91 37.56 3.26
C GLY A 613 -0.51 37.89 2.77
N THR A 614 -0.83 39.18 2.57
CA THR A 614 -2.15 39.62 2.08
C THR A 614 -2.30 39.70 0.57
N SER A 615 -1.30 39.31 -0.24
CA SER A 615 -1.46 39.02 -1.69
C SER A 615 -0.12 38.59 -2.33
N GLY A 616 -0.15 37.64 -3.28
CA GLY A 616 0.99 37.25 -4.13
C GLY A 616 1.92 36.18 -3.57
N LYS A 617 2.98 35.86 -4.34
CA LYS A 617 4.10 34.94 -4.01
C LYS A 617 4.88 35.47 -2.82
N ALA A 618 4.34 35.31 -1.62
CA ALA A 618 5.01 35.69 -0.41
C ALA A 618 6.18 34.73 -0.14
N ALA A 619 7.34 35.30 0.22
CA ALA A 619 8.40 34.50 0.81
C ALA A 619 7.87 33.87 2.12
N PRO A 620 8.19 32.59 2.41
CA PRO A 620 7.76 31.97 3.65
C PRO A 620 8.24 32.79 4.85
N VAL A 621 7.38 32.96 5.84
CA VAL A 621 7.76 33.55 7.12
C VAL A 621 8.43 32.46 7.94
N LYS A 622 9.69 32.69 8.30
CA LYS A 622 10.43 31.83 9.23
C LYS A 622 10.11 32.25 10.66
N VAL A 623 9.36 31.42 11.38
CA VAL A 623 9.09 31.59 12.81
C VAL A 623 10.07 30.69 13.58
N VAL A 624 11.03 31.29 14.27
CA VAL A 624 11.97 30.54 15.12
C VAL A 624 11.29 30.23 16.45
N TYR A 625 11.26 28.96 16.85
CA TYR A 625 10.56 28.58 18.08
C TYR A 625 11.35 28.99 19.31
N ARG A 626 10.73 29.86 20.12
CA ARG A 626 11.19 30.25 21.46
C ARG A 626 9.96 30.66 22.27
N PRO A 627 9.71 30.15 23.49
CA PRO A 627 10.19 28.94 24.20
C PRO A 627 9.32 27.67 24.04
N HIS A 628 9.87 26.47 24.27
CA HIS A 628 9.12 25.20 24.35
C HIS A 628 8.68 24.89 25.78
N THR A 629 7.52 24.25 25.94
CA THR A 629 7.17 23.57 27.20
C THR A 629 7.12 22.06 26.98
N VAL A 630 7.54 21.31 27.99
CA VAL A 630 7.46 19.85 28.00
C VAL A 630 6.52 19.45 29.13
N SER A 631 5.45 18.73 28.80
CA SER A 631 4.58 18.12 29.80
C SER A 631 4.85 16.63 29.92
N LEU A 632 4.82 16.13 31.15
CA LEU A 632 4.93 14.72 31.49
C LEU A 632 3.63 14.24 32.10
N TYR A 633 3.14 13.11 31.61
CA TYR A 633 1.91 12.49 32.09
C TYR A 633 2.15 11.01 32.38
N ASP A 634 1.83 10.61 33.61
CA ASP A 634 1.87 9.21 34.03
C ASP A 634 0.59 8.53 33.53
N ALA A 635 0.72 7.77 32.45
CA ALA A 635 -0.41 7.10 31.83
C ALA A 635 -1.02 6.03 32.74
N ALA A 636 -0.20 5.37 33.57
CA ALA A 636 -0.65 4.31 34.48
C ALA A 636 -1.44 4.90 35.66
N ALA A 637 -0.93 5.97 36.27
CA ALA A 637 -1.60 6.65 37.38
C ALA A 637 -2.64 7.69 36.92
N LYS A 638 -2.79 7.89 35.62
CA LYS A 638 -3.69 8.87 35.00
C LYS A 638 -3.54 10.29 35.54
N ARG A 639 -2.31 10.73 35.81
CA ARG A 639 -2.04 12.05 36.41
C ARG A 639 -0.95 12.81 35.66
N SER A 640 -1.12 14.12 35.54
CA SER A 640 -0.04 15.02 35.13
C SER A 640 1.04 15.01 36.19
N MET A 641 2.28 14.81 35.77
CA MET A 641 3.43 14.83 36.67
C MET A 641 4.03 16.23 36.75
N PHE A 642 4.23 16.86 35.59
CA PHE A 642 5.04 18.07 35.47
C PHE A 642 4.80 18.76 34.12
N THR A 643 4.90 20.09 34.09
CA THR A 643 5.03 20.88 32.87
C THR A 643 6.16 21.88 33.08
N THR A 644 7.14 21.92 32.17
CA THR A 644 8.22 22.90 32.27
C THR A 644 7.67 24.31 32.07
N ASN A 645 8.23 25.29 32.79
CA ASN A 645 8.10 26.67 32.36
C ASN A 645 8.75 26.81 30.99
N ALA A 646 8.17 27.65 30.15
CA ALA A 646 8.71 27.90 28.84
C ALA A 646 10.01 28.70 29.03
N ASP A 647 11.17 28.13 28.74
CA ASP A 647 12.48 28.80 28.91
C ASP A 647 12.67 29.85 27.81
N PRO A 648 12.51 31.15 28.13
CA PRO A 648 12.51 32.22 27.13
C PRO A 648 13.89 32.45 26.50
N SER A 649 14.95 31.82 27.03
CA SER A 649 16.30 32.02 26.53
C SER A 649 16.55 31.18 25.27
N PRO A 650 16.91 31.81 24.13
CA PRO A 650 17.40 31.11 22.95
C PRO A 650 18.53 30.12 23.23
N ALA A 651 19.39 30.50 24.18
CA ALA A 651 20.66 29.85 24.44
C ALA A 651 20.53 28.51 25.16
N ALA A 652 19.49 28.30 25.99
CA ALA A 652 19.37 27.07 26.76
C ALA A 652 19.16 25.83 25.88
N TRP A 653 18.37 25.93 24.82
CA TRP A 653 18.12 24.83 23.89
C TRP A 653 19.25 24.63 22.86
N ASP A 654 19.90 25.72 22.43
CA ASP A 654 21.10 25.64 21.60
C ASP A 654 22.28 25.00 22.38
N HIS A 655 22.37 25.18 23.70
CA HIS A 655 23.37 24.50 24.53
C HIS A 655 23.22 22.97 24.55
N VAL A 656 21.99 22.44 24.50
CA VAL A 656 21.74 20.98 24.44
C VAL A 656 22.31 20.36 23.14
N SER A 657 22.53 21.15 22.08
CA SER A 657 23.04 20.67 20.79
C SER A 657 24.52 20.28 20.79
N SER A 658 25.32 20.74 21.76
CA SER A 658 26.78 20.80 21.61
C SER A 658 27.59 19.80 22.45
N SER A 659 27.02 19.17 23.49
CA SER A 659 27.62 18.10 24.35
C SER A 659 26.96 17.94 25.73
N GLY A 660 25.93 18.74 26.04
CA GLY A 660 25.39 18.86 27.40
C GLY A 660 24.19 17.97 27.68
N THR A 661 24.22 17.28 28.81
CA THR A 661 23.03 16.76 29.47
C THR A 661 22.22 17.91 30.08
N PHE A 662 20.97 18.08 29.69
CA PHE A 662 20.05 19.11 30.21
C PHE A 662 19.06 18.48 31.19
N VAL A 663 19.11 18.90 32.45
CA VAL A 663 18.20 18.41 33.48
C VAL A 663 17.07 19.41 33.68
N LEU A 664 15.87 19.07 33.20
CA LEU A 664 14.64 19.79 33.50
C LEU A 664 14.18 19.40 34.91
N THR A 665 14.36 20.29 35.88
CA THR A 665 13.92 20.08 37.27
C THR A 665 12.56 20.73 37.54
N GLY A 666 11.67 20.02 38.22
CA GLY A 666 10.33 20.48 38.58
C GLY A 666 9.83 19.94 39.92
N ALA A 667 8.64 20.40 40.34
CA ALA A 667 7.97 19.86 41.52
C ALA A 667 7.56 18.39 41.26
N GLY A 668 8.32 17.44 41.80
CA GLY A 668 8.04 15.99 41.69
C GLY A 668 9.10 15.15 40.97
N GLY A 669 10.18 15.73 40.43
CA GLY A 669 11.28 14.98 39.79
C GLY A 669 12.11 15.81 38.81
N SER A 670 12.93 15.12 38.00
CA SER A 670 13.74 15.73 36.96
C SER A 670 13.80 14.89 35.68
N VAL A 671 13.67 15.51 34.50
CA VAL A 671 13.95 14.87 33.21
C VAL A 671 15.37 15.19 32.81
N THR A 672 16.14 14.17 32.48
CA THR A 672 17.50 14.34 31.97
C THR A 672 17.46 14.13 30.46
N ILE A 673 17.77 15.16 29.68
CA ILE A 673 17.86 15.12 28.22
C ILE A 673 19.33 15.07 27.85
N ALA A 674 19.78 14.08 27.10
CA ALA A 674 21.15 14.00 26.61
C ALA A 674 21.13 13.92 25.08
N ASN A 675 22.08 14.59 24.41
CA ASN A 675 22.21 14.48 22.97
C ASN A 675 22.84 13.15 22.56
#